data_AF-A0A9Q0FB35-F1
#
_entry.id   AF-A0A9Q0FB35-F1
#
_cell.length_a   1.000
_cell.length_b   1.000
_cell.length_c   1.000
_cell.angle_alpha   90.00
_cell.angle_beta   90.00
_cell.angle_gamma   90.00
#
_symmetry.space_group_name_H-M   'P 1'
#
loop_
_entity.id
_entity.type
_entity.pdbx_description
1 polymer ?
#
loop_
_entity_poly.entity_id
_entity_poly.type
_entity_poly.pdbx_seq_one_letter_code
_entity_poly.pdbx_strand_id
1 'polypeptide(L)'
;MSPLIRKSPSAPLLYLIPLVAGGGGAAAAAAGGGLLGGGGGGGGGNDIINNNNNNNHHFHPPETMRRRATALVLIVFLSFFLLLALSLHPSRHLIYDPVHIRLHYPHHANLTTLRPASIHAITEETPLRHRNFPPPPPPIQIDSVAILMPDWEVLVIVSPETPLPPGDDYVCLYPNKLTSPARFSGILPHTNESTFRCILPERNRRRLPFPSPVLRRSSAKGPPPPAREMLRFSFLAYESVSTEEDVVLFVKGVNTKQGINRSPDALRCVFSVDDDDGGEDRTVVRTAVTSSAQEVFRCGHPDLTELGISDDISNKKKPKISLEMIDYRENNNNDNERITVPSLAYYTPWRRRIGKEGEEGKKSYVCACTMVYNVAKFLREWIMYHSRIGVEKFILYDNESDDGLMGIVEELKGDGYDIEVLYWMWPKTQEAGFSHAALYAKDSCRWMMYVDVDEFVFATAWANSSQPSPDMLKQLLPPPPAAEEPAAAEVDSSNHDSSIQLKQQHHHHHRRRPIGQVSIMCNEFGPSNRRTHPEGGVTQGYDCRRRGENRHKSVVLLEAVEESLQNAVHHFTVDERRWRWRQVGVEVAVVNHYKYQAWGEFKAKFRRRVSAYVVDWRQSVNPLSKDRTPGLGFEAVEPAGWESMFCEVRDDRLKVLTRRWFGRETDDGEYSMAWQR
;
A
#
# COMPACT_ATOMS: atom_id res chain seq x y z
N MET A 1 -19.58 -17.55 46.21
CA MET A 1 -19.41 -19.01 46.40
C MET A 1 -18.42 -19.51 45.36
N SER A 2 -17.26 -19.97 45.81
CA SER A 2 -16.14 -20.48 45.00
C SER A 2 -16.42 -21.84 44.38
N PRO A 3 -15.67 -22.23 43.34
CA PRO A 3 -14.83 -23.43 43.47
C PRO A 3 -13.41 -23.18 42.92
N LEU A 4 -12.38 -23.26 43.76
CA LEU A 4 -11.47 -24.41 43.96
C LEU A 4 -10.52 -24.69 42.77
N ILE A 5 -9.42 -23.93 42.75
CA ILE A 5 -8.21 -24.17 41.97
C ILE A 5 -7.36 -25.22 42.71
N ARG A 6 -7.07 -26.36 42.05
CA ARG A 6 -6.02 -27.29 42.49
C ARG A 6 -4.67 -26.86 41.92
N LYS A 7 -3.73 -26.53 42.82
CA LYS A 7 -2.28 -26.43 42.57
C LYS A 7 -1.61 -27.78 42.80
N SER A 8 -0.64 -28.15 41.95
CA SER A 8 0.67 -28.76 42.29
C SER A 8 1.39 -29.22 41.00
N PRO A 9 2.71 -29.52 41.00
CA PRO A 9 3.82 -28.76 41.58
C PRO A 9 4.99 -28.53 40.56
N SER A 10 5.86 -27.56 40.90
CA SER A 10 7.27 -27.39 40.49
C SER A 10 8.08 -28.70 40.60
N ALA A 11 9.13 -29.03 39.83
CA ALA A 11 10.37 -28.35 39.38
C ALA A 11 11.09 -29.29 38.34
N PRO A 12 12.34 -29.08 37.81
CA PRO A 12 13.34 -28.03 38.08
C PRO A 12 13.99 -27.34 36.86
N LEU A 13 14.72 -26.26 37.18
CA LEU A 13 15.68 -25.55 36.33
C LEU A 13 16.83 -26.46 35.86
N LEU A 14 17.22 -26.30 34.59
CA LEU A 14 18.54 -26.68 34.08
C LEU A 14 19.28 -25.41 33.64
N TYR A 15 20.28 -25.05 34.44
CA TYR A 15 21.32 -24.09 34.08
C TYR A 15 22.20 -24.68 32.97
N LEU A 16 22.49 -23.90 31.93
CA LEU A 16 23.62 -24.15 31.03
C LEU A 16 24.58 -22.95 31.11
N ILE A 17 25.70 -23.23 31.75
CA ILE A 17 26.91 -22.44 31.91
C ILE A 17 27.64 -22.39 30.56
N PRO A 18 28.17 -21.24 30.09
CA PRO A 18 29.11 -21.23 28.99
C PRO A 18 30.49 -21.68 29.47
N LEU A 19 31.03 -22.70 28.78
CA LEU A 19 32.38 -23.21 28.94
C LEU A 19 33.41 -22.12 28.64
N VAL A 20 34.16 -21.76 29.69
CA VAL A 20 35.48 -21.12 29.60
C VAL A 20 36.49 -22.19 29.22
N ALA A 21 37.19 -22.00 28.10
CA ALA A 21 38.45 -22.67 27.82
C ALA A 21 39.57 -21.64 27.97
N GLY A 22 40.29 -21.73 29.09
CA GLY A 22 41.55 -21.04 29.33
C GLY A 22 42.75 -21.96 29.03
N GLY A 23 43.81 -21.34 28.54
CA GLY A 23 45.20 -21.78 28.52
C GLY A 23 45.97 -20.59 27.95
N GLY A 24 46.62 -19.74 28.76
CA GLY A 24 47.86 -20.01 29.50
C GLY A 24 49.04 -19.62 28.59
N GLY A 25 50.00 -18.76 28.92
CA GLY A 25 50.33 -17.98 30.10
C GLY A 25 51.64 -17.23 29.82
N ALA A 26 52.15 -16.55 30.85
CA ALA A 26 53.45 -15.87 30.97
C ALA A 26 53.57 -14.48 30.31
N ALA A 27 54.26 -13.48 30.87
CA ALA A 27 54.80 -13.17 32.21
C ALA A 27 55.43 -11.77 32.09
N ALA A 28 55.68 -11.14 33.25
CA ALA A 28 56.57 -9.98 33.49
C ALA A 28 56.06 -8.61 33.00
N ALA A 29 55.68 -7.70 33.91
CA ALA A 29 56.56 -6.75 34.63
C ALA A 29 57.10 -5.66 33.69
N ALA A 30 57.28 -4.38 34.03
CA ALA A 30 57.01 -3.49 35.15
C ALA A 30 57.62 -2.13 34.71
N ALA A 31 57.36 -1.05 35.47
CA ALA A 31 57.91 0.32 35.35
C ALA A 31 57.23 1.23 34.31
N GLY A 32 56.86 2.47 34.60
CA GLY A 32 57.14 3.34 35.74
C GLY A 32 57.56 4.74 35.26
N GLY A 33 56.96 5.80 35.81
CA GLY A 33 57.30 7.22 35.60
C GLY A 33 56.33 7.93 34.64
N GLY A 34 55.54 8.96 34.99
CA GLY A 34 55.82 10.14 35.84
C GLY A 34 56.57 11.18 34.99
N LEU A 35 56.31 12.50 34.98
CA LEU A 35 55.42 13.43 35.67
C LEU A 35 55.75 14.83 35.04
N LEU A 36 54.81 15.80 35.09
CA LEU A 36 55.02 17.28 34.96
C LEU A 36 55.33 17.84 33.55
N GLY A 37 54.91 19.03 33.12
CA GLY A 37 54.17 20.14 33.76
C GLY A 37 54.40 21.45 32.97
N GLY A 38 53.47 22.42 33.11
CA GLY A 38 53.60 23.86 32.77
C GLY A 38 53.68 24.24 31.28
N GLY A 39 53.18 25.37 30.79
CA GLY A 39 52.61 26.58 31.38
C GLY A 39 52.86 27.78 30.43
N GLY A 40 51.95 28.77 30.43
CA GLY A 40 52.11 30.14 29.84
C GLY A 40 51.90 30.22 28.33
N GLY A 41 50.97 31.02 27.77
CA GLY A 41 50.87 32.49 27.82
C GLY A 41 51.35 33.03 26.46
N GLY A 42 50.81 34.02 25.77
CA GLY A 42 49.68 34.94 25.88
C GLY A 42 49.69 35.84 24.63
N GLY A 43 48.65 36.67 24.44
CA GLY A 43 48.59 37.79 23.48
C GLY A 43 48.48 37.39 22.00
N GLY A 44 47.66 37.99 21.14
CA GLY A 44 46.99 39.29 21.13
C GLY A 44 47.07 39.83 19.70
N GLY A 45 46.03 40.50 19.22
CA GLY A 45 46.15 41.43 18.08
C GLY A 45 45.42 41.02 16.80
N ASN A 46 44.39 41.80 16.48
CA ASN A 46 43.68 41.92 15.21
C ASN A 46 44.62 42.18 14.02
N ASP A 47 44.23 41.79 12.80
CA ASP A 47 43.79 42.77 11.79
C ASP A 47 43.22 42.14 10.51
N ILE A 48 42.28 42.88 9.95
CA ILE A 48 41.42 42.64 8.79
C ILE A 48 42.20 42.92 7.50
N ILE A 49 42.20 42.01 6.52
CA ILE A 49 42.28 42.35 5.08
C ILE A 49 41.43 41.36 4.25
N ASN A 50 40.42 41.89 3.57
CA ASN A 50 39.76 41.33 2.38
C ASN A 50 40.75 41.26 1.22
N ASN A 51 40.85 40.14 0.48
CA ASN A 51 40.52 40.16 -0.94
C ASN A 51 40.46 38.77 -1.60
N ASN A 52 39.52 38.66 -2.53
CA ASN A 52 39.39 37.64 -3.55
C ASN A 52 40.71 37.32 -4.27
N ASN A 53 40.95 36.03 -4.54
CA ASN A 53 41.36 35.60 -5.87
C ASN A 53 41.16 34.09 -6.08
N ASN A 54 40.44 33.78 -7.16
CA ASN A 54 40.44 32.49 -7.84
C ASN A 54 41.86 32.03 -8.14
N ASN A 55 42.21 30.79 -7.81
CA ASN A 55 43.16 30.02 -8.59
C ASN A 55 42.92 28.51 -8.42
N ASN A 56 42.67 27.86 -9.56
CA ASN A 56 42.69 26.42 -9.75
C ASN A 56 44.08 25.87 -9.41
N HIS A 57 44.16 24.92 -8.47
CA HIS A 57 45.30 24.00 -8.39
C HIS A 57 44.81 22.56 -8.29
N HIS A 58 45.04 21.81 -9.37
CA HIS A 58 45.05 20.35 -9.41
C HIS A 58 46.10 19.82 -8.43
N PHE A 59 45.66 19.07 -7.43
CA PHE A 59 46.52 18.38 -6.47
C PHE A 59 46.78 16.95 -6.97
N HIS A 60 47.99 16.68 -7.45
CA HIS A 60 48.49 15.31 -7.67
C HIS A 60 49.10 14.79 -6.37
N PRO A 61 48.65 13.64 -5.83
CA PRO A 61 49.28 13.03 -4.66
C PRO A 61 50.58 12.28 -5.06
N PRO A 62 51.59 12.21 -4.16
CA PRO A 62 52.91 11.67 -4.48
C PRO A 62 52.89 10.14 -4.69
N GLU A 63 53.68 9.68 -5.67
CA GLU A 63 53.75 8.30 -6.18
C GLU A 63 54.11 7.21 -5.14
N THR A 64 54.54 7.60 -3.94
CA THR A 64 54.90 6.67 -2.86
C THR A 64 53.67 6.10 -2.14
N MET A 65 52.51 6.77 -2.16
CA MET A 65 51.25 6.22 -1.63
C MET A 65 50.55 5.24 -2.60
N ARG A 66 50.80 5.36 -3.90
CA ARG A 66 50.15 4.54 -4.93
C ARG A 66 50.58 3.07 -4.89
N ARG A 67 51.84 2.80 -4.50
CA ARG A 67 52.40 1.44 -4.36
C ARG A 67 51.95 0.70 -3.09
N ARG A 68 51.65 1.43 -2.00
CA ARG A 68 51.13 0.82 -0.76
C ARG A 68 49.64 0.50 -0.83
N ALA A 69 48.86 1.36 -1.50
CA ALA A 69 47.43 1.11 -1.72
C ALA A 69 47.17 -0.06 -2.69
N THR A 70 47.98 -0.23 -3.74
CA THR A 70 47.85 -1.38 -4.66
C THR A 70 48.25 -2.71 -4.02
N ALA A 71 49.28 -2.72 -3.16
CA ALA A 71 49.66 -3.92 -2.42
C ALA A 71 48.57 -4.37 -1.43
N LEU A 72 47.92 -3.42 -0.73
CA LEU A 72 46.82 -3.73 0.20
C LEU A 72 45.58 -4.26 -0.53
N VAL A 73 45.24 -3.68 -1.68
CA VAL A 73 44.11 -4.15 -2.51
C VAL A 73 44.38 -5.57 -3.05
N LEU A 74 45.61 -5.86 -3.48
CA LEU A 74 45.99 -7.21 -3.93
C LEU A 74 45.94 -8.24 -2.79
N ILE A 75 46.37 -7.88 -1.57
CA ILE A 75 46.30 -8.78 -0.41
C ILE A 75 44.84 -9.06 -0.02
N VAL A 76 43.98 -8.05 -0.04
CA VAL A 76 42.53 -8.23 0.22
C VAL A 76 41.87 -9.09 -0.87
N PHE A 77 42.23 -8.90 -2.13
CA PHE A 77 41.72 -9.74 -3.23
C PHE A 77 42.19 -11.19 -3.13
N LEU A 78 43.47 -11.43 -2.81
CA LEU A 78 44.02 -12.77 -2.61
C LEU A 78 43.42 -13.49 -1.41
N SER A 79 43.20 -12.78 -0.30
CA SER A 79 42.57 -13.35 0.90
C SER A 79 41.08 -13.64 0.68
N PHE A 80 40.37 -12.81 -0.09
CA PHE A 80 38.99 -13.10 -0.50
C PHE A 80 38.89 -14.34 -1.40
N PHE A 81 39.81 -14.50 -2.37
CA PHE A 81 39.85 -15.69 -3.23
C PHE A 81 40.24 -16.96 -2.46
N LEU A 82 41.16 -16.86 -1.48
CA LEU A 82 41.53 -17.99 -0.64
C LEU A 82 40.38 -18.43 0.26
N LEU A 83 39.62 -17.48 0.81
CA LEU A 83 38.41 -17.76 1.60
C LEU A 83 37.30 -18.39 0.73
N LEU A 84 37.13 -17.93 -0.51
CA LEU A 84 36.19 -18.54 -1.46
C LEU A 84 36.60 -19.98 -1.83
N ALA A 85 37.88 -20.21 -2.10
CA ALA A 85 38.41 -21.55 -2.42
C ALA A 85 38.30 -22.51 -1.24
N LEU A 86 38.58 -22.04 -0.01
CA LEU A 86 38.44 -22.85 1.22
C LEU A 86 36.98 -23.07 1.61
N SER A 87 36.06 -22.17 1.24
CA SER A 87 34.61 -22.35 1.48
C SER A 87 33.94 -23.30 0.48
N LEU A 88 34.53 -23.48 -0.71
CA LEU A 88 34.07 -24.42 -1.73
C LEU A 88 34.68 -25.83 -1.58
N HIS A 89 35.72 -25.99 -0.76
CA HIS A 89 36.41 -27.27 -0.58
C HIS A 89 35.72 -28.32 0.34
N PRO A 90 34.82 -27.99 1.30
CA PRO A 90 34.10 -29.00 2.06
C PRO A 90 32.81 -29.49 1.36
N SER A 91 32.40 -28.90 0.22
CA SER A 91 31.18 -29.30 -0.48
C SER A 91 31.40 -30.34 -1.59
N ARG A 92 32.61 -30.91 -1.71
CA ARG A 92 32.93 -31.94 -2.72
C ARG A 92 33.21 -33.35 -2.17
N HIS A 93 33.11 -33.57 -0.87
CA HIS A 93 33.14 -34.91 -0.30
C HIS A 93 32.14 -35.06 0.86
N LEU A 94 30.86 -35.20 0.51
CA LEU A 94 29.90 -35.99 1.29
C LEU A 94 29.25 -36.97 0.32
N ILE A 95 29.97 -38.08 0.15
CA ILE A 95 29.51 -39.32 -0.49
C ILE A 95 28.44 -39.89 0.45
N TYR A 96 27.20 -39.98 -0.02
CA TYR A 96 26.17 -40.80 0.62
C TYR A 96 26.00 -42.08 -0.21
N ASP A 97 26.44 -43.17 0.38
CA ASP A 97 26.30 -44.56 -0.05
C ASP A 97 24.81 -44.97 0.06
N PRO A 98 24.18 -45.58 -0.96
CA PRO A 98 22.80 -46.04 -0.85
C PRO A 98 22.76 -47.40 -0.15
N VAL A 99 22.50 -47.38 1.16
CA VAL A 99 22.09 -48.62 1.86
C VAL A 99 20.68 -48.99 1.39
N HIS A 100 20.63 -50.01 0.54
CA HIS A 100 19.43 -50.77 0.19
C HIS A 100 18.74 -51.32 1.45
N ILE A 101 17.57 -50.78 1.81
CA ILE A 101 16.60 -51.50 2.63
C ILE A 101 15.55 -52.09 1.66
N ARG A 102 15.74 -53.36 1.31
CA ARG A 102 14.69 -54.23 0.76
C ARG A 102 13.65 -54.45 1.86
N LEU A 103 12.48 -53.83 1.76
CA LEU A 103 11.28 -54.32 2.45
C LEU A 103 10.61 -55.36 1.56
N HIS A 104 10.84 -56.62 1.92
CA HIS A 104 10.14 -57.79 1.41
C HIS A 104 8.63 -57.66 1.67
N TYR A 105 7.84 -57.50 0.60
CA TYR A 105 6.44 -57.89 0.60
C TYR A 105 6.35 -59.42 0.49
N PRO A 106 5.66 -60.12 1.40
CA PRO A 106 5.36 -61.53 1.19
C PRO A 106 4.21 -61.66 0.19
N HIS A 107 4.57 -62.17 -1.00
CA HIS A 107 3.67 -62.81 -1.93
C HIS A 107 3.24 -64.18 -1.38
N HIS A 108 1.95 -64.39 -1.18
CA HIS A 108 1.25 -65.68 -1.25
C HIS A 108 -0.25 -65.35 -1.39
N ALA A 109 -1.09 -66.01 -2.16
CA ALA A 109 -0.98 -66.95 -3.27
C ALA A 109 -2.40 -67.00 -3.87
N ASN A 110 -2.53 -67.18 -5.18
CA ASN A 110 -3.81 -67.45 -5.81
C ASN A 110 -4.37 -68.79 -5.30
N LEU A 111 -5.63 -68.79 -4.84
CA LEU A 111 -6.46 -69.99 -4.84
C LEU A 111 -7.86 -69.63 -5.37
N THR A 112 -8.13 -70.14 -6.56
CA THR A 112 -9.44 -70.35 -7.18
C THR A 112 -10.27 -71.36 -6.38
N THR A 113 -11.58 -71.41 -6.67
CA THR A 113 -12.62 -72.38 -6.22
C THR A 113 -13.22 -72.08 -4.83
N LEU A 114 -14.53 -72.11 -4.54
CA LEU A 114 -15.75 -72.62 -5.18
C LEU A 114 -16.96 -71.81 -4.64
N ARG A 115 -18.02 -71.66 -5.46
CA ARG A 115 -19.37 -71.30 -4.99
C ARG A 115 -19.91 -72.38 -4.04
N PRO A 116 -20.73 -72.00 -3.04
CA PRO A 116 -21.94 -72.78 -2.83
C PRO A 116 -23.22 -71.94 -2.70
N ALA A 117 -24.24 -72.58 -3.25
CA ALA A 117 -25.69 -72.42 -3.20
C ALA A 117 -26.34 -71.46 -2.18
N SER A 118 -27.36 -70.81 -2.74
CA SER A 118 -28.57 -70.25 -2.14
C SER A 118 -29.13 -71.06 -0.97
N ILE A 119 -29.48 -70.36 0.12
CA ILE A 119 -30.51 -70.81 1.07
C ILE A 119 -31.52 -69.68 1.18
N HIS A 120 -32.75 -69.96 0.75
CA HIS A 120 -33.93 -69.15 0.98
C HIS A 120 -34.29 -69.20 2.46
N ALA A 121 -34.33 -68.05 3.12
CA ALA A 121 -35.11 -67.84 4.33
C ALA A 121 -36.16 -66.77 4.02
N ILE A 122 -37.40 -67.21 3.87
CA ILE A 122 -38.58 -66.36 3.80
C ILE A 122 -38.87 -65.94 5.24
N THR A 123 -38.79 -64.64 5.51
CA THR A 123 -39.33 -64.04 6.73
C THR A 123 -40.36 -63.01 6.28
N GLU A 124 -41.63 -63.36 6.43
CA GLU A 124 -42.74 -62.40 6.35
C GLU A 124 -42.63 -61.46 7.55
N GLU A 125 -42.20 -60.22 7.29
CA GLU A 125 -42.45 -59.12 8.20
C GLU A 125 -43.35 -58.08 7.52
N THR A 126 -44.46 -57.84 8.18
CA THR A 126 -45.55 -56.91 7.89
C THR A 126 -45.04 -55.49 7.57
N PRO A 127 -45.60 -54.78 6.58
CA PRO A 127 -45.12 -53.46 6.20
C PRO A 127 -45.56 -52.41 7.22
N LEU A 128 -44.72 -52.15 8.22
CA LEU A 128 -44.78 -50.91 8.99
C LEU A 128 -44.38 -49.76 8.05
N ARG A 129 -45.38 -48.96 7.69
CA ARG A 129 -45.30 -47.75 6.86
C ARG A 129 -44.29 -46.76 7.46
N HIS A 130 -43.00 -46.95 7.18
CA HIS A 130 -41.98 -45.94 7.41
C HIS A 130 -42.31 -44.76 6.48
N ARG A 131 -42.68 -43.63 7.08
CA ARG A 131 -42.65 -42.35 6.38
C ARG A 131 -41.22 -42.16 5.90
N ASN A 132 -40.99 -42.34 4.60
CA ASN A 132 -39.78 -41.89 3.93
C ASN A 132 -39.73 -40.37 4.12
N PHE A 133 -39.03 -39.91 5.15
CA PHE A 133 -38.56 -38.54 5.15
C PHE A 133 -37.56 -38.44 3.99
N PRO A 134 -37.72 -37.49 3.07
CA PRO A 134 -36.68 -37.24 2.08
C PRO A 134 -35.35 -37.01 2.83
N PRO A 135 -34.22 -37.52 2.30
CA PRO A 135 -32.93 -37.21 2.88
C PRO A 135 -32.83 -35.69 3.04
N PRO A 136 -32.28 -35.18 4.16
CA PRO A 136 -32.08 -33.75 4.31
C PRO A 136 -31.32 -33.24 3.07
N PRO A 137 -31.72 -32.10 2.51
CA PRO A 137 -31.04 -31.55 1.34
C PRO A 137 -29.54 -31.48 1.64
N PRO A 138 -28.67 -31.78 0.65
CA PRO A 138 -27.24 -31.65 0.83
C PRO A 138 -26.95 -30.24 1.36
N PRO A 139 -25.99 -30.09 2.30
CA PRO A 139 -25.67 -28.77 2.83
C PRO A 139 -25.34 -27.85 1.66
N ILE A 140 -25.99 -26.68 1.61
CA ILE A 140 -25.74 -25.66 0.59
C ILE A 140 -24.25 -25.36 0.60
N GLN A 141 -23.56 -25.76 -0.46
CA GLN A 141 -22.14 -25.47 -0.62
C GLN A 141 -22.02 -24.03 -1.11
N ILE A 142 -21.38 -23.20 -0.30
CA ILE A 142 -21.12 -21.82 -0.67
C ILE A 142 -19.89 -21.81 -1.59
N ASP A 143 -20.11 -21.56 -2.87
CA ASP A 143 -18.99 -21.42 -3.79
C ASP A 143 -18.27 -20.10 -3.53
N SER A 144 -16.96 -20.19 -3.38
CA SER A 144 -16.15 -19.06 -2.95
C SER A 144 -14.69 -19.21 -3.37
N VAL A 145 -14.05 -18.06 -3.56
CA VAL A 145 -12.60 -17.94 -3.76
C VAL A 145 -11.97 -17.47 -2.45
N ALA A 146 -10.90 -18.12 -2.03
CA ALA A 146 -10.16 -17.74 -0.84
C ALA A 146 -8.77 -17.20 -1.19
N ILE A 147 -8.41 -16.08 -0.56
CA ILE A 147 -7.14 -15.40 -0.74
C ILE A 147 -6.44 -15.27 0.61
N LEU A 148 -5.19 -15.71 0.68
CA LEU A 148 -4.31 -15.47 1.80
C LEU A 148 -3.86 -14.00 1.77
N MET A 149 -4.28 -13.25 2.79
CA MET A 149 -3.95 -11.85 3.02
C MET A 149 -2.76 -11.75 4.00
N PRO A 150 -2.15 -10.56 4.14
CA PRO A 150 -1.20 -10.29 5.22
C PRO A 150 -1.77 -10.63 6.62
N ASP A 151 -0.89 -10.75 7.61
CA ASP A 151 -1.26 -11.08 9.00
C ASP A 151 -1.99 -12.42 9.19
N TRP A 152 -1.87 -13.34 8.23
CA TRP A 152 -2.53 -14.64 8.24
C TRP A 152 -4.05 -14.54 8.24
N GLU A 153 -4.59 -13.45 7.71
CA GLU A 153 -6.01 -13.35 7.39
C GLU A 153 -6.31 -14.09 6.08
N VAL A 154 -7.51 -14.64 5.98
CA VAL A 154 -8.05 -15.22 4.76
C VAL A 154 -9.28 -14.42 4.38
N LEU A 155 -9.23 -13.84 3.19
CA LEU A 155 -10.35 -13.19 2.55
C LEU A 155 -11.11 -14.25 1.75
N VAL A 156 -12.42 -14.34 1.97
CA VAL A 156 -13.32 -15.23 1.23
C VAL A 156 -14.30 -14.40 0.46
N ILE A 157 -14.30 -14.54 -0.86
CA ILE A 157 -15.22 -13.87 -1.79
C ILE A 157 -16.27 -14.89 -2.21
N VAL A 158 -17.53 -14.61 -1.90
CA VAL A 158 -18.66 -15.50 -2.20
C VAL A 158 -19.18 -15.20 -3.60
N SER A 159 -19.34 -16.25 -4.41
CA SER A 159 -19.91 -16.14 -5.75
C SER A 159 -21.31 -15.51 -5.69
N PRO A 160 -21.65 -14.57 -6.59
CA PRO A 160 -22.91 -13.80 -6.52
C PRO A 160 -24.15 -14.69 -6.72
N GLU A 161 -23.97 -15.86 -7.32
CA GLU A 161 -25.01 -16.85 -7.57
C GLU A 161 -25.37 -17.69 -6.34
N THR A 162 -24.59 -17.58 -5.26
CA THR A 162 -24.87 -18.29 -4.00
C THR A 162 -25.63 -17.38 -3.05
N PRO A 163 -26.93 -17.64 -2.76
CA PRO A 163 -27.65 -16.88 -1.74
C PRO A 163 -26.97 -17.04 -0.39
N LEU A 164 -26.70 -15.93 0.30
CA LEU A 164 -26.26 -15.92 1.69
C LEU A 164 -27.48 -15.74 2.62
N PRO A 165 -27.83 -16.78 3.39
CA PRO A 165 -28.89 -16.71 4.38
C PRO A 165 -28.65 -15.59 5.41
N PRO A 166 -29.62 -14.70 5.64
CA PRO A 166 -29.50 -13.64 6.63
C PRO A 166 -29.56 -14.19 8.07
N GLY A 167 -28.80 -13.58 8.98
CA GLY A 167 -28.95 -13.77 10.43
C GLY A 167 -28.16 -14.93 11.06
N ASP A 168 -27.28 -15.61 10.34
CA ASP A 168 -26.47 -16.72 10.88
C ASP A 168 -24.98 -16.36 11.05
N ASP A 169 -24.37 -16.90 12.12
CA ASP A 169 -22.92 -16.85 12.30
C ASP A 169 -22.21 -17.79 11.31
N TYR A 170 -21.32 -17.22 10.49
CA TYR A 170 -20.49 -17.97 9.55
C TYR A 170 -19.12 -18.32 10.15
N VAL A 171 -18.57 -19.45 9.71
CA VAL A 171 -17.20 -19.89 10.02
C VAL A 171 -16.49 -20.33 8.76
N CYS A 172 -15.17 -20.12 8.73
CA CYS A 172 -14.29 -20.78 7.78
C CYS A 172 -13.88 -22.14 8.33
N LEU A 173 -14.25 -23.22 7.64
CA LEU A 173 -13.81 -24.58 7.95
C LEU A 173 -12.58 -24.95 7.11
N TYR A 174 -11.48 -25.29 7.77
CA TYR A 174 -10.25 -25.73 7.13
C TYR A 174 -10.19 -27.27 7.00
N PRO A 175 -9.38 -27.83 6.09
CA PRO A 175 -9.36 -29.29 5.84
C PRO A 175 -8.98 -30.15 7.04
N ASN A 176 -8.20 -29.60 7.98
CA ASN A 176 -7.87 -30.27 9.24
C ASN A 176 -8.95 -30.12 10.32
N LYS A 177 -10.18 -29.76 9.93
CA LYS A 177 -11.35 -29.58 10.80
C LYS A 177 -11.22 -28.43 11.80
N LEU A 178 -10.19 -27.59 11.68
CA LEU A 178 -10.11 -26.35 12.44
C LEU A 178 -11.10 -25.33 11.86
N THR A 179 -11.62 -24.47 12.70
CA THR A 179 -12.53 -23.39 12.31
C THR A 179 -12.00 -22.05 12.76
N SER A 180 -12.36 -20.99 12.04
CA SER A 180 -12.23 -19.61 12.50
C SER A 180 -13.54 -18.86 12.28
N PRO A 181 -13.91 -17.90 13.14
CA PRO A 181 -15.04 -17.00 12.87
C PRO A 181 -14.88 -16.32 11.50
N ALA A 182 -15.98 -16.21 10.74
CA ALA A 182 -16.01 -15.46 9.50
C ALA A 182 -16.75 -14.13 9.73
N ARG A 183 -16.00 -13.03 9.70
CA ARG A 183 -16.54 -11.68 9.86
C ARG A 183 -16.88 -11.11 8.49
N PHE A 184 -18.09 -10.59 8.32
CA PHE A 184 -18.44 -9.85 7.11
C PHE A 184 -17.52 -8.64 6.92
N SER A 185 -16.98 -8.47 5.72
CA SER A 185 -15.96 -7.45 5.41
C SER A 185 -16.49 -6.35 4.48
N GLY A 186 -17.49 -6.66 3.64
CA GLY A 186 -18.09 -5.71 2.70
C GLY A 186 -18.63 -6.39 1.45
N ILE A 187 -19.16 -5.59 0.53
CA ILE A 187 -19.60 -6.04 -0.79
C ILE A 187 -18.72 -5.38 -1.84
N LEU A 188 -18.23 -6.16 -2.80
CA LEU A 188 -17.47 -5.65 -3.93
C LEU A 188 -18.37 -4.82 -4.86
N PRO A 189 -18.05 -3.54 -5.13
CA PRO A 189 -18.94 -2.65 -5.89
C PRO A 189 -19.23 -3.12 -7.33
N HIS A 190 -18.24 -3.74 -7.99
CA HIS A 190 -18.33 -4.10 -9.42
C HIS A 190 -18.92 -5.49 -9.70
N THR A 191 -18.76 -6.41 -8.75
CA THR A 191 -19.22 -7.81 -8.86
C THR A 191 -20.42 -8.11 -7.97
N ASN A 192 -20.74 -7.21 -7.03
CA ASN A 192 -21.76 -7.39 -6.00
C ASN A 192 -21.54 -8.65 -5.14
N GLU A 193 -20.27 -9.05 -5.00
CA GLU A 193 -19.87 -10.23 -4.24
C GLU A 193 -19.69 -9.88 -2.77
N SER A 194 -20.27 -10.70 -1.90
CA SER A 194 -20.07 -10.56 -0.45
C SER A 194 -18.72 -11.12 -0.04
N THR A 195 -18.04 -10.40 0.86
CA THR A 195 -16.71 -10.76 1.33
C THR A 195 -16.68 -11.01 2.83
N PHE A 196 -15.88 -11.99 3.25
CA PHE A 196 -15.68 -12.36 4.64
C PHE A 196 -14.19 -12.46 4.98
N ARG A 197 -13.84 -12.12 6.22
CA ARG A 197 -12.51 -12.34 6.78
C ARG A 197 -12.50 -13.44 7.82
N CYS A 198 -11.48 -14.26 7.71
CA CYS A 198 -11.18 -15.38 8.58
C CYS A 198 -9.71 -15.33 9.03
N ILE A 199 -9.36 -16.05 10.08
CA ILE A 199 -7.97 -16.21 10.51
C ILE A 199 -7.47 -17.58 10.08
N LEU A 200 -6.31 -17.65 9.41
CA LEU A 200 -5.63 -18.91 9.12
C LEU A 200 -5.07 -19.50 10.42
N PRO A 201 -5.54 -20.68 10.86
CA PRO A 201 -5.08 -21.31 12.08
C PRO A 201 -3.59 -21.60 12.03
N GLU A 202 -2.89 -21.46 13.15
CA GLU A 202 -1.42 -21.60 13.22
C GLU A 202 -0.90 -22.91 12.65
N ARG A 203 -1.63 -24.02 12.87
CA ARG A 203 -1.30 -25.34 12.34
C ARG A 203 -1.33 -25.42 10.81
N ASN A 204 -2.04 -24.51 10.15
CA ASN A 204 -2.14 -24.43 8.69
C ASN A 204 -1.11 -23.47 8.08
N ARG A 205 -0.47 -22.60 8.88
CA ARG A 205 0.51 -21.61 8.41
C ARG A 205 1.81 -22.24 7.87
N ARG A 206 2.03 -23.52 8.13
CA ARG A 206 3.21 -24.29 7.67
C ARG A 206 2.88 -25.26 6.52
N ARG A 207 1.64 -25.29 6.04
CA ARG A 207 1.21 -26.20 4.96
C ARG A 207 1.27 -25.46 3.63
N LEU A 208 2.12 -25.94 2.72
CA LEU A 208 2.21 -25.47 1.34
C LEU A 208 1.82 -26.61 0.38
N PRO A 209 1.02 -26.34 -0.66
CA PRO A 209 0.25 -25.11 -0.89
C PRO A 209 -0.77 -24.85 0.23
N PHE A 210 -1.17 -23.60 0.43
CA PHE A 210 -2.14 -23.25 1.46
C PHE A 210 -3.54 -23.71 1.02
N PRO A 211 -4.23 -24.56 1.78
CA PRO A 211 -5.54 -25.03 1.36
C PRO A 211 -6.64 -24.00 1.68
N SER A 212 -7.52 -23.75 0.71
CA SER A 212 -8.68 -22.89 0.85
C SER A 212 -9.64 -23.41 1.94
N PRO A 213 -10.15 -22.54 2.85
CA PRO A 213 -11.26 -22.89 3.71
C PRO A 213 -12.57 -22.94 2.93
N VAL A 214 -13.58 -23.52 3.55
CA VAL A 214 -14.95 -23.50 3.07
C VAL A 214 -15.77 -22.60 3.99
N LEU A 215 -16.40 -21.57 3.44
CA LEU A 215 -17.34 -20.75 4.20
C LEU A 215 -18.60 -21.58 4.46
N ARG A 216 -19.02 -21.64 5.72
CA ARG A 216 -20.17 -22.44 6.12
C ARG A 216 -20.87 -21.82 7.32
N ARG A 217 -22.18 -22.04 7.42
CA ARG A 217 -22.92 -21.76 8.65
C ARG A 217 -22.34 -22.54 9.83
N SER A 218 -22.30 -21.92 11.00
CA SER A 218 -21.81 -22.55 12.24
C SER A 218 -22.61 -23.80 12.64
N SER A 219 -23.91 -23.83 12.33
CA SER A 219 -24.83 -24.93 12.64
C SER A 219 -24.71 -26.13 11.68
N ALA A 220 -24.12 -25.94 10.50
CA ALA A 220 -24.07 -26.98 9.47
C ALA A 220 -23.04 -28.07 9.81
N LYS A 221 -23.45 -29.32 9.62
CA LYS A 221 -22.62 -30.53 9.84
C LYS A 221 -22.21 -31.14 8.51
N GLY A 222 -21.02 -31.73 8.46
CA GLY A 222 -20.50 -32.40 7.27
C GLY A 222 -18.98 -32.25 7.14
N PRO A 223 -18.30 -33.17 6.44
CA PRO A 223 -16.90 -33.01 6.09
C PRO A 223 -16.72 -31.88 5.07
N PRO A 224 -15.55 -31.19 5.05
CA PRO A 224 -15.27 -30.23 4.00
C PRO A 224 -15.07 -30.94 2.65
N PRO A 225 -15.47 -30.33 1.52
CA PRO A 225 -15.05 -30.79 0.19
C PRO A 225 -13.52 -30.78 0.04
N PRO A 226 -12.98 -31.44 -1.00
CA PRO A 226 -11.56 -31.33 -1.35
C PRO A 226 -11.14 -29.86 -1.47
N ALA A 227 -10.09 -29.47 -0.75
CA ALA A 227 -9.64 -28.09 -0.75
C ALA A 227 -8.86 -27.76 -2.02
N ARG A 228 -9.27 -26.67 -2.67
CA ARG A 228 -8.48 -26.00 -3.71
C ARG A 228 -7.28 -25.29 -3.08
N GLU A 229 -6.24 -25.04 -3.87
CA GLU A 229 -5.17 -24.13 -3.46
C GLU A 229 -5.74 -22.72 -3.24
N MET A 230 -5.31 -22.08 -2.16
CA MET A 230 -5.67 -20.72 -1.81
C MET A 230 -4.79 -19.75 -2.57
N LEU A 231 -5.41 -18.73 -3.17
CA LEU A 231 -4.67 -17.65 -3.84
C LEU A 231 -3.84 -16.89 -2.81
N ARG A 232 -2.76 -16.25 -3.25
CA ARG A 232 -1.90 -15.45 -2.38
C ARG A 232 -1.93 -14.01 -2.84
N PHE A 233 -2.35 -13.09 -1.97
CA PHE A 233 -2.37 -11.67 -2.31
C PHE A 233 -0.97 -11.13 -2.67
N SER A 234 0.10 -11.78 -2.20
CA SER A 234 1.48 -11.44 -2.56
C SER A 234 1.82 -11.67 -4.05
N PHE A 235 0.96 -12.34 -4.82
CA PHE A 235 1.12 -12.59 -6.25
C PHE A 235 -0.26 -12.76 -6.90
N LEU A 236 -0.90 -11.64 -7.25
CA LEU A 236 -2.30 -11.60 -7.67
C LEU A 236 -2.59 -10.36 -8.53
N ALA A 237 -3.31 -10.54 -9.65
CA ALA A 237 -3.99 -9.46 -10.35
C ALA A 237 -5.35 -9.24 -9.68
N TYR A 238 -5.59 -8.06 -9.12
CA TYR A 238 -6.69 -7.87 -8.16
C TYR A 238 -7.73 -6.82 -8.57
N GLU A 239 -7.40 -5.92 -9.49
CA GLU A 239 -8.34 -4.90 -9.98
C GLU A 239 -7.95 -4.47 -11.40
N SER A 240 -8.91 -3.94 -12.16
CA SER A 240 -8.63 -3.29 -13.45
C SER A 240 -9.60 -2.15 -13.77
N VAL A 241 -9.10 -1.13 -14.47
CA VAL A 241 -9.88 0.02 -14.94
C VAL A 241 -9.63 0.22 -16.43
N SER A 242 -10.69 0.25 -17.22
CA SER A 242 -10.59 0.59 -18.64
C SER A 242 -10.67 2.10 -18.84
N THR A 243 -9.76 2.63 -19.66
CA THR A 243 -9.74 4.00 -20.17
C THR A 243 -10.21 4.01 -21.63
N GLU A 244 -10.21 5.17 -22.29
CA GLU A 244 -10.56 5.24 -23.72
C GLU A 244 -9.48 4.56 -24.58
N GLU A 245 -8.23 4.62 -24.13
CA GLU A 245 -7.07 4.18 -24.90
C GLU A 245 -6.59 2.78 -24.56
N ASP A 246 -6.79 2.33 -23.31
CA ASP A 246 -6.24 1.08 -22.81
C ASP A 246 -6.94 0.53 -21.54
N VAL A 247 -6.41 -0.58 -21.02
CA VAL A 247 -6.81 -1.17 -19.75
C VAL A 247 -5.67 -1.07 -18.75
N VAL A 248 -5.93 -0.46 -17.60
CA VAL A 248 -5.00 -0.39 -16.47
C VAL A 248 -5.28 -1.55 -15.53
N LEU A 249 -4.31 -2.47 -15.44
CA LEU A 249 -4.35 -3.67 -14.61
C LEU A 249 -3.49 -3.47 -13.35
N PHE A 250 -4.06 -3.79 -12.19
CA PHE A 250 -3.37 -3.72 -10.91
C PHE A 250 -2.92 -5.11 -10.46
N VAL A 251 -1.59 -5.29 -10.31
CA VAL A 251 -0.98 -6.59 -10.03
C VAL A 251 0.06 -6.49 -8.92
N LYS A 252 -0.13 -7.30 -7.87
CA LYS A 252 0.83 -7.44 -6.77
C LYS A 252 1.82 -8.56 -7.06
N GLY A 253 3.07 -8.39 -6.63
CA GLY A 253 4.09 -9.45 -6.64
C GLY A 253 4.98 -9.53 -7.87
N VAL A 254 4.73 -8.71 -8.91
CA VAL A 254 5.51 -8.70 -10.15
C VAL A 254 6.73 -7.78 -10.04
N ASN A 255 6.51 -6.53 -9.59
CA ASN A 255 7.55 -5.52 -9.32
C ASN A 255 7.72 -5.32 -7.81
N THR A 256 8.44 -6.23 -7.15
CA THR A 256 8.52 -6.30 -5.68
C THR A 256 9.53 -5.34 -5.04
N LYS A 257 10.45 -4.78 -5.81
CA LYS A 257 11.49 -3.86 -5.32
C LYS A 257 11.19 -2.44 -5.76
N GLN A 258 11.19 -1.51 -4.81
CA GLN A 258 10.95 -0.09 -5.11
C GLN A 258 11.98 0.42 -6.13
N GLY A 259 11.49 1.09 -7.17
CA GLY A 259 12.32 1.64 -8.25
C GLY A 259 12.83 0.61 -9.26
N ILE A 260 12.45 -0.66 -9.15
CA ILE A 260 12.82 -1.71 -10.11
C ILE A 260 11.54 -2.30 -10.70
N ASN A 261 11.30 -1.97 -11.97
CA ASN A 261 10.17 -2.49 -12.75
C ASN A 261 10.66 -3.46 -13.83
N ARG A 262 9.87 -4.48 -14.13
CA ARG A 262 10.10 -5.35 -15.29
C ARG A 262 9.85 -4.57 -16.59
N SER A 263 10.57 -4.93 -17.65
CA SER A 263 10.31 -4.36 -18.97
C SER A 263 8.91 -4.75 -19.46
N PRO A 264 8.13 -3.82 -20.04
CA PRO A 264 6.86 -4.14 -20.69
C PRO A 264 6.98 -5.28 -21.72
N ASP A 265 8.09 -5.36 -22.45
CA ASP A 265 8.32 -6.41 -23.46
C ASP A 265 8.37 -7.83 -22.89
N ALA A 266 8.74 -7.96 -21.61
CA ALA A 266 8.78 -9.24 -20.88
C ALA A 266 7.41 -9.64 -20.31
N LEU A 267 6.35 -8.89 -20.62
CA LEU A 267 5.02 -9.07 -20.05
C LEU A 267 3.96 -9.09 -21.16
N ARG A 268 2.88 -9.85 -20.95
CA ARG A 268 1.67 -9.82 -21.79
C ARG A 268 0.44 -9.74 -20.92
N CYS A 269 -0.55 -8.95 -21.32
CA CYS A 269 -1.86 -9.02 -20.68
C CYS A 269 -2.64 -10.14 -21.31
N VAL A 270 -3.31 -10.95 -20.49
CA VAL A 270 -4.03 -12.16 -20.90
C VAL A 270 -5.49 -11.99 -20.54
N PHE A 271 -6.35 -12.05 -21.54
CA PHE A 271 -7.79 -12.00 -21.39
C PHE A 271 -8.36 -13.38 -21.66
N SER A 272 -9.31 -13.80 -20.84
CA SER A 272 -9.90 -15.12 -20.99
C SER A 272 -11.34 -15.19 -20.54
N VAL A 273 -12.11 -16.04 -21.22
CA VAL A 273 -13.48 -16.39 -20.88
C VAL A 273 -13.54 -17.88 -20.60
N ASP A 274 -14.21 -18.26 -19.51
CA ASP A 274 -14.45 -19.68 -19.19
C ASP A 274 -15.73 -20.12 -19.92
N ASP A 275 -15.67 -21.23 -20.65
CA ASP A 275 -16.85 -21.83 -21.30
C ASP A 275 -17.66 -22.65 -20.27
N ASP A 276 -18.99 -22.49 -20.29
CA ASP A 276 -19.88 -23.05 -19.25
C ASP A 276 -20.01 -24.58 -19.34
N ASP A 277 -19.52 -25.19 -20.42
CA ASP A 277 -19.78 -26.60 -20.75
C ASP A 277 -18.70 -27.58 -20.25
N GLY A 278 -17.76 -27.14 -19.41
CA GLY A 278 -16.71 -28.03 -18.89
C GLY A 278 -15.79 -28.60 -19.98
N GLY A 279 -15.78 -27.97 -21.16
CA GLY A 279 -14.82 -28.22 -22.23
C GLY A 279 -13.47 -27.58 -21.91
N GLU A 280 -12.39 -28.25 -22.32
CA GLU A 280 -11.00 -27.81 -22.13
C GLU A 280 -10.61 -26.54 -22.91
N ASP A 281 -11.49 -25.99 -23.77
CA ASP A 281 -11.13 -24.93 -24.71
C ASP A 281 -11.38 -23.54 -24.11
N ARG A 282 -10.42 -23.04 -23.34
CA ARG A 282 -10.43 -21.67 -22.82
C ARG A 282 -10.01 -20.71 -23.93
N THR A 283 -10.90 -19.84 -24.37
CA THR A 283 -10.55 -18.76 -25.30
C THR A 283 -9.64 -17.74 -24.61
N VAL A 284 -8.45 -17.49 -25.19
CA VAL A 284 -7.43 -16.61 -24.61
C VAL A 284 -6.90 -15.62 -25.65
N VAL A 285 -7.03 -14.32 -25.34
CA VAL A 285 -6.47 -13.22 -26.14
C VAL A 285 -5.30 -12.58 -25.37
N ARG A 286 -4.22 -12.24 -26.08
CA ARG A 286 -3.04 -11.59 -25.49
C ARG A 286 -2.82 -10.22 -26.10
N THR A 287 -2.56 -9.22 -25.26
CA THR A 287 -2.19 -7.88 -25.72
C THR A 287 -0.82 -7.46 -25.18
N ALA A 288 -0.20 -6.50 -25.85
CA ALA A 288 1.04 -5.91 -25.39
C ALA A 288 0.84 -5.12 -24.10
N VAL A 289 1.83 -5.20 -23.21
CA VAL A 289 1.96 -4.27 -22.09
C VAL A 289 2.69 -3.03 -22.62
N THR A 290 2.07 -1.86 -22.47
CA THR A 290 2.65 -0.58 -22.93
C THR A 290 3.42 0.12 -21.82
N SER A 291 3.06 -0.12 -20.56
CA SER A 291 3.74 0.44 -19.39
C SER A 291 3.73 -0.54 -18.22
N SER A 292 4.84 -0.55 -17.46
CA SER A 292 4.98 -1.31 -16.21
C SER A 292 5.62 -0.42 -15.15
N ALA A 293 4.83 -0.03 -14.16
CA ALA A 293 5.28 0.84 -13.08
C ALA A 293 4.66 0.40 -11.75
N GLN A 294 5.49 -0.02 -10.80
CA GLN A 294 5.02 -0.48 -9.50
C GLN A 294 4.00 -1.63 -9.65
N GLU A 295 2.81 -1.50 -9.05
CA GLU A 295 1.71 -2.47 -9.17
C GLU A 295 0.77 -2.13 -10.34
N VAL A 296 1.13 -1.20 -11.22
CA VAL A 296 0.30 -0.69 -12.31
C VAL A 296 0.86 -1.12 -13.67
N PHE A 297 0.02 -1.74 -14.48
CA PHE A 297 0.37 -2.25 -15.81
C PHE A 297 -0.66 -1.74 -16.82
N ARG A 298 -0.21 -1.24 -17.97
CA ARG A 298 -1.11 -0.75 -19.03
C ARG A 298 -1.13 -1.75 -20.17
N CYS A 299 -2.32 -2.17 -20.56
CA CYS A 299 -2.61 -3.23 -21.51
C CYS A 299 -3.42 -2.67 -22.67
N GLY A 300 -3.09 -3.01 -23.92
CA GLY A 300 -4.01 -2.72 -25.03
C GLY A 300 -5.38 -3.38 -24.83
N HIS A 301 -6.44 -2.76 -25.36
CA HIS A 301 -7.78 -3.38 -25.38
C HIS A 301 -7.77 -4.71 -26.15
N PRO A 302 -8.46 -5.75 -25.66
CA PRO A 302 -8.59 -7.01 -26.39
C PRO A 302 -9.57 -6.85 -27.57
N ASP A 303 -9.38 -7.64 -28.62
CA ASP A 303 -10.42 -7.84 -29.62
C ASP A 303 -11.54 -8.69 -29.01
N LEU A 304 -12.74 -8.11 -28.87
CA LEU A 304 -13.89 -8.77 -28.25
C LEU A 304 -14.48 -9.87 -29.12
N THR A 305 -14.28 -9.77 -30.45
CA THR A 305 -14.76 -10.79 -31.39
C THR A 305 -13.96 -12.08 -31.23
N GLU A 306 -12.66 -11.99 -30.97
CA GLU A 306 -11.80 -13.12 -30.66
C GLU A 306 -12.17 -13.78 -29.32
N LEU A 307 -12.74 -13.03 -28.37
CA LEU A 307 -13.22 -13.55 -27.09
C LEU A 307 -14.63 -14.14 -27.15
N GLY A 308 -15.27 -14.16 -28.34
CA GLY A 308 -16.64 -14.65 -28.51
C GLY A 308 -17.70 -13.80 -27.80
N ILE A 309 -17.39 -12.54 -27.46
CA ILE A 309 -18.31 -11.64 -26.77
C ILE A 309 -18.97 -10.73 -27.80
N SER A 310 -20.30 -10.87 -27.95
CA SER A 310 -21.10 -9.92 -28.71
C SER A 310 -21.35 -8.64 -27.90
N ASP A 311 -21.57 -7.53 -28.59
CA ASP A 311 -21.92 -6.23 -28.01
C ASP A 311 -23.25 -6.24 -27.21
N ASP A 312 -24.00 -7.34 -27.21
CA ASP A 312 -25.23 -7.46 -26.44
C ASP A 312 -24.93 -7.82 -24.99
N ILE A 313 -24.68 -6.78 -24.19
CA ILE A 313 -24.29 -6.83 -22.78
C ILE A 313 -25.45 -7.33 -21.92
N SER A 314 -25.69 -8.64 -21.99
CA SER A 314 -26.51 -9.37 -21.02
C SER A 314 -25.61 -10.12 -20.04
N ASN A 315 -24.84 -9.39 -19.23
CA ASN A 315 -24.35 -9.74 -17.88
C ASN A 315 -23.79 -11.15 -17.58
N LYS A 316 -23.56 -12.05 -18.53
CA LYS A 316 -23.30 -13.46 -18.23
C LYS A 316 -21.82 -13.85 -18.27
N LYS A 317 -20.96 -13.14 -19.04
CA LYS A 317 -19.53 -13.46 -19.10
C LYS A 317 -18.65 -12.22 -19.22
N LYS A 318 -18.04 -11.79 -18.12
CA LYS A 318 -16.98 -10.76 -18.14
C LYS A 318 -15.62 -11.44 -18.32
N PRO A 319 -14.78 -11.05 -19.30
CA PRO A 319 -13.44 -11.62 -19.43
C PRO A 319 -12.63 -11.37 -18.16
N LYS A 320 -11.97 -12.41 -17.67
CA LYS A 320 -10.90 -12.25 -16.68
C LYS A 320 -9.69 -11.66 -17.37
N ILE A 321 -9.04 -10.69 -16.75
CA ILE A 321 -7.78 -10.11 -17.23
C ILE A 321 -6.67 -10.49 -16.25
N SER A 322 -5.50 -10.90 -16.75
CA SER A 322 -4.31 -11.16 -15.95
C SER A 322 -3.04 -10.72 -16.66
N LEU A 323 -1.91 -10.94 -16.00
CA LEU A 323 -0.57 -10.67 -16.51
C LEU A 323 0.20 -11.98 -16.67
N GLU A 324 0.82 -12.20 -17.81
CA GLU A 324 1.72 -13.31 -18.11
C GLU A 324 3.15 -12.77 -18.19
N MET A 325 4.06 -13.39 -17.45
CA MET A 325 5.49 -13.09 -17.49
C MET A 325 6.16 -14.02 -18.50
N ILE A 326 6.83 -13.43 -19.49
CA ILE A 326 7.70 -14.14 -20.44
C ILE A 326 9.09 -14.18 -19.80
N ASP A 327 9.73 -15.35 -19.79
CA ASP A 327 11.05 -15.60 -19.19
C ASP A 327 11.09 -15.54 -17.66
N TYR A 328 10.15 -16.22 -17.00
CA TYR A 328 10.21 -16.35 -15.54
C TYR A 328 11.36 -17.28 -15.12
N ARG A 329 12.46 -16.68 -14.62
CA ARG A 329 13.60 -17.42 -14.06
C ARG A 329 13.42 -17.69 -12.57
N GLU A 330 12.86 -18.83 -12.21
CA GLU A 330 12.94 -19.35 -10.84
C GLU A 330 13.87 -20.57 -10.81
N ASN A 331 15.15 -20.32 -10.53
CA ASN A 331 16.19 -21.28 -10.12
C ASN A 331 16.32 -22.64 -10.87
N ASN A 332 15.64 -22.85 -11.99
CA ASN A 332 15.65 -24.08 -12.79
C ASN A 332 15.98 -23.76 -14.26
N ASN A 333 16.78 -24.63 -14.86
CA ASN A 333 17.49 -24.46 -16.13
C ASN A 333 16.61 -24.46 -17.41
N ASN A 334 15.33 -24.09 -17.34
CA ASN A 334 14.45 -24.04 -18.52
C ASN A 334 14.21 -22.58 -18.93
N ASP A 335 14.92 -22.12 -19.96
CA ASP A 335 14.91 -20.74 -20.48
C ASP A 335 13.60 -20.30 -21.18
N ASN A 336 12.42 -20.89 -20.89
CA ASN A 336 11.16 -20.55 -21.59
C ASN A 336 9.87 -20.72 -20.75
N GLU A 337 9.94 -20.73 -19.42
CA GLU A 337 8.73 -20.88 -18.58
C GLU A 337 7.91 -19.58 -18.56
N ARG A 338 6.62 -19.69 -18.92
CA ARG A 338 5.63 -18.60 -18.82
C ARG A 338 4.81 -18.80 -17.57
N ILE A 339 4.68 -17.75 -16.77
CA ILE A 339 3.82 -17.77 -15.59
C ILE A 339 2.74 -16.71 -15.73
N THR A 340 1.50 -17.16 -15.69
CA THR A 340 0.32 -16.29 -15.60
C THR A 340 -0.02 -16.05 -14.14
N VAL A 341 -0.10 -14.79 -13.75
CA VAL A 341 -0.50 -14.40 -12.40
C VAL A 341 -1.96 -14.86 -12.18
N PRO A 342 -2.32 -15.43 -11.02
CA PRO A 342 -3.72 -15.66 -10.69
C PRO A 342 -4.49 -14.33 -10.67
N SER A 343 -5.77 -14.32 -11.05
CA SER A 343 -6.53 -13.08 -11.19
C SER A 343 -7.92 -13.11 -10.58
N LEU A 344 -8.29 -12.00 -9.93
CA LEU A 344 -9.63 -11.60 -9.56
C LEU A 344 -10.14 -10.41 -10.42
N ALA A 345 -9.27 -9.85 -11.26
CA ALA A 345 -9.59 -8.69 -12.09
C ALA A 345 -10.40 -9.10 -13.31
N TYR A 346 -11.42 -8.31 -13.62
CA TYR A 346 -12.29 -8.49 -14.77
C TYR A 346 -12.20 -7.30 -15.71
N TYR A 347 -11.99 -7.58 -16.99
CA TYR A 347 -12.09 -6.58 -18.02
C TYR A 347 -13.55 -6.14 -18.16
N THR A 348 -13.76 -4.83 -18.01
CA THR A 348 -15.02 -4.18 -18.34
C THR A 348 -14.77 -3.27 -19.53
N PRO A 349 -15.44 -3.45 -20.68
CA PRO A 349 -15.26 -2.56 -21.82
C PRO A 349 -15.45 -1.11 -21.41
N TRP A 350 -14.56 -0.24 -21.90
CA TRP A 350 -14.74 1.18 -21.68
C TRP A 350 -16.05 1.61 -22.30
N ARG A 351 -16.88 2.28 -21.49
CA ARG A 351 -18.02 3.01 -21.99
C ARG A 351 -17.79 4.45 -21.61
N ARG A 352 -17.90 5.33 -22.60
CA ARG A 352 -18.14 6.74 -22.32
C ARG A 352 -19.28 6.79 -21.32
N ARG A 353 -19.04 7.32 -20.11
CA ARG A 353 -20.14 7.61 -19.20
C ARG A 353 -21.06 8.52 -20.01
N ILE A 354 -22.22 8.02 -20.41
CA ILE A 354 -23.31 8.87 -20.87
C ILE A 354 -23.80 9.58 -19.61
N GLY A 355 -22.99 10.52 -19.10
CA GLY A 355 -23.56 11.70 -18.48
C GLY A 355 -24.49 12.30 -19.52
N LYS A 356 -25.64 12.80 -19.08
CA LYS A 356 -26.62 13.47 -19.95
C LYS A 356 -25.88 14.27 -21.02
N GLU A 357 -25.98 13.86 -22.29
CA GLU A 357 -25.50 14.67 -23.40
C GLU A 357 -26.14 16.06 -23.22
N GLY A 358 -25.32 17.07 -22.87
CA GLY A 358 -25.78 18.43 -22.62
C GLY A 358 -25.41 19.06 -21.28
N GLU A 359 -24.87 18.32 -20.30
CA GLU A 359 -24.24 18.91 -19.11
C GLU A 359 -22.76 18.50 -19.07
N GLU A 360 -21.86 19.34 -19.59
CA GLU A 360 -20.48 19.34 -19.10
C GLU A 360 -20.53 19.65 -17.60
N GLY A 361 -20.65 18.61 -16.77
CA GLY A 361 -20.58 18.75 -15.33
C GLY A 361 -19.29 19.45 -14.98
N LYS A 362 -19.38 20.69 -14.50
CA LYS A 362 -18.22 21.51 -14.17
C LYS A 362 -17.33 20.74 -13.17
N LYS A 363 -16.10 20.40 -13.57
CA LYS A 363 -15.13 19.72 -12.69
C LYS A 363 -14.91 20.55 -11.42
N SER A 364 -14.89 19.89 -10.27
CA SER A 364 -14.40 20.48 -9.03
C SER A 364 -12.96 20.95 -9.23
N TYR A 365 -12.67 22.19 -8.83
CA TYR A 365 -11.37 22.80 -9.10
C TYR A 365 -10.27 22.13 -8.27
N VAL A 366 -10.51 21.90 -6.98
CA VAL A 366 -9.62 21.14 -6.09
C VAL A 366 -10.41 20.03 -5.40
N CYS A 367 -9.92 18.80 -5.53
CA CYS A 367 -10.37 17.65 -4.79
C CYS A 367 -9.28 17.21 -3.80
N ALA A 368 -9.65 16.43 -2.78
CA ALA A 368 -8.70 15.75 -1.91
C ALA A 368 -8.91 14.23 -1.96
N CYS A 369 -7.82 13.48 -2.02
CA CYS A 369 -7.86 12.02 -2.02
C CYS A 369 -6.93 11.46 -0.93
N THR A 370 -7.43 10.46 -0.22
CA THR A 370 -6.67 9.75 0.80
C THR A 370 -7.15 8.31 0.98
N MET A 371 -6.32 7.48 1.60
CA MET A 371 -6.66 6.10 1.96
C MET A 371 -6.81 6.00 3.47
N VAL A 372 -7.91 5.41 3.92
CA VAL A 372 -8.33 5.45 5.33
C VAL A 372 -8.52 4.06 5.90
N TYR A 373 -8.21 3.92 7.19
CA TYR A 373 -8.56 2.78 8.01
C TYR A 373 -8.75 3.26 9.45
N ASN A 374 -9.96 3.13 9.97
CA ASN A 374 -10.33 3.51 11.33
C ASN A 374 -9.97 4.96 11.68
N VAL A 375 -10.52 5.89 10.91
CA VAL A 375 -10.26 7.33 11.04
C VAL A 375 -11.50 8.18 11.34
N ALA A 376 -12.62 7.57 11.72
CA ALA A 376 -13.90 8.26 11.94
C ALA A 376 -13.75 9.47 12.87
N LYS A 377 -12.95 9.33 13.93
CA LYS A 377 -12.67 10.40 14.90
C LYS A 377 -11.99 11.65 14.31
N PHE A 378 -11.22 11.49 13.22
CA PHE A 378 -10.48 12.59 12.57
C PHE A 378 -11.26 13.24 11.44
N LEU A 379 -12.21 12.49 10.85
CA LEU A 379 -12.78 12.83 9.55
C LEU A 379 -13.54 14.15 9.56
N ARG A 380 -14.36 14.40 10.59
CA ARG A 380 -15.19 15.62 10.68
C ARG A 380 -14.33 16.90 10.70
N GLU A 381 -13.29 16.92 11.55
CA GLU A 381 -12.33 18.04 11.60
C GLU A 381 -11.64 18.25 10.25
N TRP A 382 -11.14 17.16 9.65
CA TRP A 382 -10.36 17.21 8.41
C TRP A 382 -11.19 17.69 7.21
N ILE A 383 -12.42 17.17 7.04
CA ILE A 383 -13.34 17.56 5.97
C ILE A 383 -13.75 19.02 6.13
N MET A 384 -14.17 19.43 7.33
CA MET A 384 -14.62 20.80 7.60
C MET A 384 -13.50 21.81 7.36
N TYR A 385 -12.29 21.53 7.84
CA TYR A 385 -11.15 22.42 7.65
C TYR A 385 -10.81 22.59 6.17
N HIS A 386 -10.59 21.49 5.45
CA HIS A 386 -10.14 21.52 4.06
C HIS A 386 -11.22 22.06 3.11
N SER A 387 -12.49 21.80 3.39
CA SER A 387 -13.60 22.36 2.64
C SER A 387 -13.61 23.89 2.71
N ARG A 388 -13.42 24.46 3.92
CA ARG A 388 -13.42 25.91 4.12
C ARG A 388 -12.26 26.65 3.47
N ILE A 389 -11.14 25.96 3.19
CA ILE A 389 -10.00 26.55 2.49
C ILE A 389 -9.98 26.28 0.98
N GLY A 390 -10.97 25.56 0.43
CA GLY A 390 -11.16 25.44 -1.01
C GLY A 390 -11.18 24.03 -1.60
N VAL A 391 -11.19 22.97 -0.79
CA VAL A 391 -11.46 21.61 -1.30
C VAL A 391 -12.95 21.46 -1.56
N GLU A 392 -13.31 21.11 -2.79
CA GLU A 392 -14.68 21.05 -3.27
C GLU A 392 -15.26 19.62 -3.23
N LYS A 393 -14.41 18.59 -3.35
CA LYS A 393 -14.80 17.18 -3.31
C LYS A 393 -13.75 16.30 -2.62
N PHE A 394 -14.21 15.31 -1.86
CA PHE A 394 -13.36 14.36 -1.13
C PHE A 394 -13.54 12.94 -1.66
N ILE A 395 -12.45 12.23 -1.90
CA ILE A 395 -12.46 10.82 -2.34
C ILE A 395 -11.66 9.99 -1.34
N LEU A 396 -12.38 9.17 -0.57
CA LEU A 396 -11.82 8.32 0.48
C LEU A 396 -11.73 6.88 0.01
N TYR A 397 -10.54 6.30 0.02
CA TYR A 397 -10.33 4.88 -0.22
C TYR A 397 -10.38 4.16 1.13
N ASP A 398 -11.52 3.55 1.45
CA ASP A 398 -11.70 2.85 2.72
C ASP A 398 -11.12 1.44 2.68
N ASN A 399 -10.12 1.18 3.52
CA ASN A 399 -9.46 -0.10 3.67
C ASN A 399 -10.10 -0.92 4.79
N GLU A 400 -11.43 -1.09 4.71
CA GLU A 400 -12.24 -1.87 5.66
C GLU A 400 -12.24 -1.29 7.08
N SER A 401 -12.68 -0.04 7.23
CA SER A 401 -12.86 0.59 8.55
C SER A 401 -14.01 -0.07 9.34
N ASP A 402 -13.82 -0.22 10.65
CA ASP A 402 -14.80 -0.78 11.61
C ASP A 402 -15.11 0.16 12.79
N ASP A 403 -14.71 1.43 12.69
CA ASP A 403 -14.90 2.45 13.73
C ASP A 403 -16.10 3.39 13.50
N GLY A 404 -17.04 2.99 12.65
CA GLY A 404 -18.24 3.78 12.34
C GLY A 404 -18.04 4.86 11.28
N LEU A 405 -16.96 4.79 10.49
CA LEU A 405 -16.63 5.74 9.41
C LEU A 405 -17.83 6.16 8.55
N MET A 406 -18.63 5.19 8.07
CA MET A 406 -19.76 5.48 7.19
C MET A 406 -20.86 6.33 7.88
N GLY A 407 -21.06 6.19 9.19
CA GLY A 407 -22.00 7.04 9.92
C GLY A 407 -21.59 8.51 9.85
N ILE A 408 -20.31 8.80 10.10
CA ILE A 408 -19.75 10.16 9.99
C ILE A 408 -19.81 10.68 8.56
N VAL A 409 -19.54 9.84 7.56
CA VAL A 409 -19.64 10.21 6.14
C VAL A 409 -21.06 10.63 5.77
N GLU A 410 -22.08 9.85 6.16
CA GLU A 410 -23.46 10.17 5.83
C GLU A 410 -23.96 11.44 6.56
N GLU A 411 -23.54 11.66 7.80
CA GLU A 411 -23.80 12.92 8.50
C GLU A 411 -23.16 14.12 7.79
N LEU A 412 -21.91 14.01 7.34
CA LEU A 412 -21.22 15.07 6.60
C LEU A 412 -21.85 15.33 5.23
N LYS A 413 -22.28 14.30 4.51
CA LYS A 413 -23.07 14.48 3.29
C LYS A 413 -24.37 15.23 3.57
N GLY A 414 -25.05 14.90 4.68
CA GLY A 414 -26.23 15.62 5.16
C GLY A 414 -25.94 17.09 5.51
N ASP A 415 -24.74 17.39 6.00
CA ASP A 415 -24.24 18.76 6.21
C ASP A 415 -23.86 19.49 4.89
N GLY A 416 -23.93 18.83 3.74
CA GLY A 416 -23.69 19.41 2.41
C GLY A 416 -22.28 19.23 1.83
N TYR A 417 -21.45 18.35 2.40
CA TYR A 417 -20.11 18.06 1.86
C TYR A 417 -20.17 17.01 0.75
N ASP A 418 -19.45 17.24 -0.36
CA ASP A 418 -19.29 16.25 -1.44
C ASP A 418 -18.19 15.23 -1.08
N ILE A 419 -18.63 14.05 -0.65
CA ILE A 419 -17.76 12.97 -0.19
C ILE A 419 -18.11 11.69 -0.93
N GLU A 420 -17.10 11.10 -1.52
CA GLU A 420 -17.16 9.80 -2.19
C GLU A 420 -16.28 8.80 -1.46
N VAL A 421 -16.83 7.63 -1.15
CA VAL A 421 -16.10 6.54 -0.48
C VAL A 421 -16.02 5.36 -1.43
N LEU A 422 -14.80 4.95 -1.75
CA LEU A 422 -14.51 3.76 -2.54
C LEU A 422 -14.01 2.67 -1.60
N TYR A 423 -14.70 1.53 -1.59
CA TYR A 423 -14.26 0.37 -0.82
C TYR A 423 -13.02 -0.24 -1.48
N TRP A 424 -11.86 -0.11 -0.82
CA TRP A 424 -10.56 -0.55 -1.31
C TRP A 424 -9.94 -1.57 -0.36
N MET A 425 -10.42 -2.80 -0.45
CA MET A 425 -10.06 -3.91 0.45
C MET A 425 -8.62 -4.43 0.31
N TRP A 426 -7.84 -3.89 -0.63
CA TRP A 426 -6.50 -4.35 -0.96
C TRP A 426 -5.49 -3.69 0.00
N PRO A 427 -4.88 -4.41 0.95
CA PRO A 427 -3.92 -3.81 1.88
C PRO A 427 -2.57 -3.59 1.20
N LYS A 428 -1.76 -2.66 1.71
CA LYS A 428 -0.41 -2.39 1.18
C LYS A 428 -0.41 -2.04 -0.33
N THR A 429 -1.38 -1.28 -0.79
CA THR A 429 -1.53 -0.85 -2.20
C THR A 429 -1.86 0.65 -2.30
N GLN A 430 -1.36 1.48 -1.39
CA GLN A 430 -1.65 2.93 -1.38
C GLN A 430 -1.27 3.61 -2.70
N GLU A 431 -0.09 3.29 -3.24
CA GLU A 431 0.38 3.83 -4.52
C GLU A 431 -0.58 3.45 -5.66
N ALA A 432 -1.00 2.18 -5.71
CA ALA A 432 -1.98 1.71 -6.69
C ALA A 432 -3.37 2.33 -6.50
N GLY A 433 -3.83 2.51 -5.25
CA GLY A 433 -5.10 3.17 -4.94
C GLY A 433 -5.10 4.63 -5.40
N PHE A 434 -3.99 5.34 -5.27
CA PHE A 434 -3.86 6.70 -5.79
C PHE A 434 -3.73 6.75 -7.32
N SER A 435 -3.07 5.79 -7.95
CA SER A 435 -3.09 5.63 -9.42
C SER A 435 -4.52 5.38 -9.92
N HIS A 436 -5.28 4.51 -9.24
CA HIS A 436 -6.71 4.30 -9.51
C HIS A 436 -7.49 5.62 -9.32
N ALA A 437 -7.26 6.37 -8.25
CA ALA A 437 -7.91 7.65 -7.99
C ALA A 437 -7.67 8.70 -9.07
N ALA A 438 -6.44 8.78 -9.59
CA ALA A 438 -6.08 9.70 -10.66
C ALA A 438 -6.87 9.43 -11.95
N LEU A 439 -7.09 8.16 -12.29
CA LEU A 439 -7.94 7.75 -13.40
C LEU A 439 -9.41 8.01 -13.11
N TYR A 440 -9.88 7.55 -11.94
CA TYR A 440 -11.28 7.60 -11.53
C TYR A 440 -11.83 9.04 -11.49
N ALA A 441 -11.01 9.97 -11.01
CA ALA A 441 -11.40 11.36 -10.79
C ALA A 441 -11.07 12.29 -11.96
N LYS A 442 -10.46 11.79 -13.05
CA LYS A 442 -9.99 12.60 -14.20
C LYS A 442 -11.09 13.49 -14.77
N ASP A 443 -12.33 13.00 -14.77
CA ASP A 443 -13.49 13.70 -15.33
C ASP A 443 -14.27 14.54 -14.32
N SER A 444 -14.04 14.37 -13.02
CA SER A 444 -14.74 15.13 -11.96
C SER A 444 -13.87 16.17 -11.26
N CYS A 445 -12.54 16.05 -11.34
CA CYS A 445 -11.59 16.87 -10.60
C CYS A 445 -10.54 17.47 -11.55
N ARG A 446 -10.15 18.73 -11.32
CA ARG A 446 -9.02 19.35 -12.03
C ARG A 446 -7.71 19.12 -11.29
N TRP A 447 -7.63 19.61 -10.06
CA TRP A 447 -6.51 19.39 -9.16
C TRP A 447 -6.88 18.39 -8.07
N MET A 448 -5.94 17.54 -7.69
CA MET A 448 -6.08 16.55 -6.63
C MET A 448 -4.99 16.75 -5.58
N MET A 449 -5.40 16.99 -4.35
CA MET A 449 -4.53 17.05 -3.18
C MET A 449 -4.44 15.66 -2.53
N TYR A 450 -3.22 15.12 -2.44
CA TYR A 450 -2.97 13.84 -1.79
C TYR A 450 -2.37 14.05 -0.40
N VAL A 451 -3.21 14.07 0.64
CA VAL A 451 -2.82 14.30 2.04
C VAL A 451 -3.54 13.31 2.96
N ASP A 452 -2.92 12.95 4.08
CA ASP A 452 -3.52 12.07 5.09
C ASP A 452 -4.51 12.84 5.98
N VAL A 453 -5.42 12.11 6.65
CA VAL A 453 -6.48 12.70 7.50
C VAL A 453 -5.94 13.42 8.75
N ASP A 454 -4.68 13.19 9.12
CA ASP A 454 -3.98 13.84 10.21
C ASP A 454 -3.01 14.94 9.73
N GLU A 455 -3.27 15.48 8.53
CA GLU A 455 -2.43 16.46 7.87
C GLU A 455 -3.22 17.66 7.37
N PHE A 456 -2.73 18.86 7.70
CA PHE A 456 -3.47 20.11 7.50
C PHE A 456 -2.60 21.13 6.78
N VAL A 457 -3.04 21.57 5.59
CA VAL A 457 -2.37 22.65 4.85
C VAL A 457 -2.51 23.95 5.64
N PHE A 458 -1.43 24.71 5.78
CA PHE A 458 -1.40 26.01 6.44
C PHE A 458 -0.46 26.97 5.71
N ALA A 459 -0.92 28.18 5.42
CA ALA A 459 -0.07 29.26 4.95
C ALA A 459 0.11 30.34 6.02
N THR A 460 1.32 30.90 6.10
CA THR A 460 1.63 31.98 7.07
C THR A 460 0.75 33.21 6.84
N ALA A 461 0.42 33.51 5.58
CA ALA A 461 -0.49 34.59 5.20
C ALA A 461 -1.90 34.46 5.81
N TRP A 462 -2.32 33.24 6.20
CA TRP A 462 -3.64 33.01 6.79
C TRP A 462 -3.69 33.34 8.28
N ALA A 463 -2.54 33.48 8.96
CA ALA A 463 -2.44 33.59 10.41
C ALA A 463 -3.29 34.72 11.02
N ASN A 464 -3.50 35.81 10.26
CA ASN A 464 -4.28 36.97 10.69
C ASN A 464 -5.70 37.01 10.10
N SER A 465 -6.10 36.00 9.32
CA SER A 465 -7.46 35.96 8.76
C SER A 465 -8.49 35.70 9.85
N SER A 466 -9.56 36.48 9.86
CA SER A 466 -10.69 36.31 10.78
C SER A 466 -11.54 35.07 10.44
N GLN A 467 -11.65 34.74 9.15
CA GLN A 467 -12.43 33.62 8.65
C GLN A 467 -11.67 32.87 7.53
N PRO A 468 -11.94 31.57 7.31
CA PRO A 468 -11.39 30.86 6.16
C PRO A 468 -12.09 31.31 4.87
N SER A 469 -11.42 31.14 3.72
CA SER A 469 -11.97 31.44 2.40
C SER A 469 -11.71 30.27 1.42
N PRO A 470 -12.69 29.91 0.56
CA PRO A 470 -12.51 28.90 -0.49
C PRO A 470 -11.38 29.18 -1.50
N ASP A 471 -10.85 30.41 -1.53
CA ASP A 471 -9.74 30.77 -2.43
C ASP A 471 -8.36 30.50 -1.83
N MET A 472 -8.26 30.22 -0.53
CA MET A 472 -6.99 30.09 0.18
C MET A 472 -6.08 29.03 -0.41
N LEU A 473 -6.58 27.82 -0.65
CA LEU A 473 -5.81 26.75 -1.26
C LEU A 473 -5.54 27.02 -2.75
N LYS A 474 -6.48 27.67 -3.45
CA LYS A 474 -6.37 28.02 -4.87
C LYS A 474 -5.23 29.01 -5.13
N GLN A 475 -4.97 29.93 -4.20
CA GLN A 475 -3.84 30.87 -4.26
C GLN A 475 -2.46 30.18 -4.24
N LEU A 476 -2.39 28.93 -3.75
CA LEU A 476 -1.15 28.14 -3.80
C LEU A 476 -0.94 27.47 -5.17
N LEU A 477 -1.97 27.44 -6.02
CA LEU A 477 -1.97 26.81 -7.33
C LEU A 477 -1.72 27.84 -8.45
N PRO A 478 -1.22 27.42 -9.61
CA PRO A 478 -1.16 28.28 -10.79
C PRO A 478 -2.55 28.81 -11.15
N PRO A 479 -2.67 30.05 -11.65
CA PRO A 479 -3.92 30.52 -12.21
C PRO A 479 -4.32 29.60 -13.40
N PRO A 480 -5.63 29.46 -13.67
CA PRO A 480 -6.07 28.83 -14.91
C PRO A 480 -5.36 29.51 -16.10
N PRO A 481 -5.03 28.77 -17.18
CA PRO A 481 -4.61 29.41 -18.41
C PRO A 481 -5.68 30.46 -18.77
N ALA A 482 -5.27 31.70 -19.05
CA ALA A 482 -6.18 32.65 -19.68
C ALA A 482 -6.73 31.96 -20.93
N ALA A 483 -8.06 31.94 -21.11
CA ALA A 483 -8.67 31.38 -22.31
C ALA A 483 -7.88 31.90 -23.52
N GLU A 484 -7.30 31.00 -24.30
CA GLU A 484 -6.61 31.39 -25.53
C GLU A 484 -7.61 32.21 -26.34
N GLU A 485 -7.35 33.51 -26.53
CA GLU A 485 -8.05 34.25 -27.55
C GLU A 485 -7.86 33.48 -28.86
N PRO A 486 -8.95 33.19 -29.60
CA PRO A 486 -8.81 32.47 -30.85
C PRO A 486 -7.79 33.21 -31.70
N ALA A 487 -6.76 32.48 -32.14
CA ALA A 487 -5.73 32.99 -33.02
C ALA A 487 -6.39 33.81 -34.11
N ALA A 488 -6.17 35.12 -34.09
CA ALA A 488 -6.72 36.02 -35.08
C ALA A 488 -6.34 35.45 -36.44
N ALA A 489 -7.36 35.10 -37.23
CA ALA A 489 -7.19 34.64 -38.60
C ALA A 489 -6.27 35.65 -39.31
N GLU A 490 -5.18 35.14 -39.89
CA GLU A 490 -4.30 35.92 -40.75
C GLU A 490 -5.15 36.45 -41.91
N VAL A 491 -5.50 37.74 -41.82
CA VAL A 491 -6.07 38.48 -42.95
C VAL A 491 -4.90 38.83 -43.85
N ASP A 492 -4.76 38.06 -44.92
CA ASP A 492 -3.93 38.40 -46.07
C ASP A 492 -4.44 39.73 -46.66
N SER A 493 -3.65 40.78 -46.48
CA SER A 493 -3.78 41.98 -47.30
C SER A 493 -2.38 42.48 -47.66
N SER A 494 -2.00 42.11 -48.88
CA SER A 494 -1.00 42.80 -49.65
C SER A 494 -1.28 44.31 -49.67
N ASN A 495 -0.37 45.12 -49.13
CA ASN A 495 -0.03 46.40 -49.72
C ASN A 495 1.33 46.91 -49.21
N HIS A 496 2.16 47.28 -50.18
CA HIS A 496 3.36 48.10 -50.05
C HIS A 496 3.15 49.31 -49.12
N ASP A 497 4.06 49.52 -48.16
CA ASP A 497 4.97 50.67 -48.23
C ASP A 497 6.17 50.50 -47.29
N SER A 498 7.26 51.20 -47.64
CA SER A 498 8.62 51.03 -47.16
C SER A 498 8.91 51.86 -45.91
N SER A 499 9.92 51.41 -45.17
CA SER A 499 10.68 52.13 -44.11
C SER A 499 10.14 52.05 -42.68
N ILE A 500 10.80 51.20 -41.89
CA ILE A 500 11.54 51.57 -40.66
C ILE A 500 12.31 50.30 -40.24
N GLN A 501 13.63 50.33 -40.37
CA GLN A 501 14.52 49.35 -39.74
C GLN A 501 14.51 49.61 -38.23
N LEU A 502 13.74 48.82 -37.49
CA LEU A 502 14.07 48.51 -36.10
C LEU A 502 14.35 47.01 -36.00
N LYS A 503 15.57 46.69 -35.58
CA LYS A 503 16.04 45.35 -35.27
C LYS A 503 15.12 44.70 -34.24
N GLN A 504 14.17 43.88 -34.66
CA GLN A 504 13.55 42.90 -33.78
C GLN A 504 14.57 41.80 -33.52
N GLN A 505 15.28 41.94 -32.40
CA GLN A 505 15.92 40.81 -31.76
C GLN A 505 14.82 39.78 -31.47
N HIS A 506 14.86 38.65 -32.17
CA HIS A 506 14.14 37.44 -31.79
C HIS A 506 14.63 37.01 -30.40
N HIS A 507 14.03 37.55 -29.34
CA HIS A 507 14.04 36.92 -28.05
C HIS A 507 13.19 35.66 -28.16
N HIS A 508 13.85 34.52 -28.35
CA HIS A 508 13.29 33.23 -27.98
C HIS A 508 12.97 33.27 -26.49
N HIS A 509 11.77 33.75 -26.15
CA HIS A 509 11.19 33.50 -24.86
C HIS A 509 10.90 32.00 -24.82
N HIS A 510 11.80 31.22 -24.21
CA HIS A 510 11.44 29.90 -23.71
C HIS A 510 10.24 30.09 -22.78
N ARG A 511 9.03 29.92 -23.30
CA ARG A 511 7.82 29.87 -22.48
C ARG A 511 8.05 28.74 -21.47
N ARG A 512 8.21 29.10 -20.20
CA ARG A 512 8.40 28.12 -19.13
C ARG A 512 7.19 27.19 -19.13
N ARG A 513 7.44 25.87 -19.12
CA ARG A 513 6.37 24.86 -19.05
C ARG A 513 5.39 25.17 -17.91
N PRO A 514 4.07 24.98 -18.10
CA PRO A 514 3.09 25.14 -17.05
C PRO A 514 3.35 24.18 -15.89
N ILE A 515 2.83 24.53 -14.70
CA ILE A 515 3.01 23.72 -13.49
C ILE A 515 1.91 22.67 -13.44
N GLY A 516 2.29 21.39 -13.39
CA GLY A 516 1.39 20.26 -13.21
C GLY A 516 1.36 19.71 -11.78
N GLN A 517 2.31 20.10 -10.94
CA GLN A 517 2.37 19.62 -9.55
C GLN A 517 2.95 20.70 -8.62
N VAL A 518 2.29 20.92 -7.49
CA VAL A 518 2.73 21.82 -6.43
C VAL A 518 3.04 20.98 -5.19
N SER A 519 4.30 21.01 -4.75
CA SER A 519 4.78 20.28 -3.57
C SER A 519 4.88 21.21 -2.36
N ILE A 520 4.38 20.78 -1.20
CA ILE A 520 4.29 21.54 0.05
C ILE A 520 4.99 20.74 1.15
N MET A 521 6.00 21.34 1.78
CA MET A 521 6.80 20.69 2.83
C MET A 521 6.01 20.46 4.13
N CYS A 522 6.39 19.45 4.90
CA CYS A 522 5.70 19.05 6.12
C CYS A 522 6.43 19.49 7.40
N ASN A 523 5.67 19.98 8.38
CA ASN A 523 6.05 20.03 9.78
C ASN A 523 5.58 18.75 10.49
N GLU A 524 6.47 18.04 11.18
CA GLU A 524 6.12 16.81 11.90
C GLU A 524 5.89 17.08 13.40
N PHE A 525 4.64 16.94 13.85
CA PHE A 525 4.23 17.18 15.24
C PHE A 525 4.34 15.93 16.13
N GLY A 526 4.76 16.17 17.37
CA GLY A 526 4.84 15.23 18.48
C GLY A 526 3.55 15.17 19.33
N PRO A 527 3.48 14.26 20.32
CA PRO A 527 2.30 14.12 21.16
C PRO A 527 2.01 15.35 22.03
N SER A 528 2.98 16.25 22.24
CA SER A 528 2.75 17.54 22.92
C SER A 528 2.19 17.37 24.34
N ASN A 529 2.76 16.44 25.09
CA ASN A 529 2.34 16.01 26.43
C ASN A 529 0.92 15.43 26.51
N ARG A 530 0.33 15.01 25.37
CA ARG A 530 -0.99 14.38 25.32
C ARG A 530 -0.88 12.86 25.43
N ARG A 531 -1.74 12.27 26.27
CA ARG A 531 -1.90 10.82 26.43
C ARG A 531 -3.02 10.25 25.56
N THR A 532 -3.96 11.09 25.12
CA THR A 532 -5.13 10.72 24.32
C THR A 532 -5.30 11.68 23.15
N HIS A 533 -6.12 11.29 22.17
CA HIS A 533 -6.59 12.21 21.14
C HIS A 533 -7.33 13.39 21.80
N PRO A 534 -7.09 14.65 21.37
CA PRO A 534 -7.76 15.79 21.97
C PRO A 534 -9.23 15.81 21.57
N GLU A 535 -10.14 16.02 22.52
CA GLU A 535 -11.59 16.07 22.24
C GLU A 535 -11.95 17.16 21.22
N GLY A 536 -11.21 18.27 21.23
CA GLY A 536 -11.33 19.34 20.25
C GLY A 536 -10.72 19.05 18.88
N GLY A 537 -10.27 17.84 18.58
CA GLY A 537 -9.58 17.48 17.34
C GLY A 537 -8.05 17.62 17.43
N VAL A 538 -7.33 17.04 16.45
CA VAL A 538 -5.85 17.00 16.46
C VAL A 538 -5.23 18.38 16.45
N THR A 539 -5.89 19.35 15.81
CA THR A 539 -5.39 20.74 15.74
C THR A 539 -5.35 21.45 17.08
N GLN A 540 -6.03 20.92 18.11
CA GLN A 540 -6.10 21.54 19.43
C GLN A 540 -5.06 21.02 20.42
N GLY A 541 -4.47 19.85 20.15
CA GLY A 541 -3.64 19.16 21.14
C GLY A 541 -2.16 19.09 20.85
N TYR A 542 -1.76 19.18 19.59
CA TYR A 542 -0.39 18.95 19.17
C TYR A 542 0.29 20.25 18.74
N ASP A 543 0.99 20.90 19.67
CA ASP A 543 1.67 22.19 19.51
C ASP A 543 3.20 22.09 19.63
N CYS A 544 3.74 20.88 19.80
CA CYS A 544 5.16 20.58 19.75
C CYS A 544 5.51 19.88 18.43
N ARG A 545 6.53 20.37 17.73
CA ARG A 545 7.03 19.75 16.51
C ARG A 545 8.54 19.60 16.49
N ARG A 546 9.02 18.75 15.59
CA ARG A 546 10.44 18.66 15.23
C ARG A 546 10.86 19.88 14.41
N ARG A 547 12.15 20.23 14.48
CA ARG A 547 12.74 21.35 13.74
C ARG A 547 12.94 21.00 12.26
N GLY A 548 13.36 19.77 11.97
CA GLY A 548 13.67 19.33 10.61
C GLY A 548 12.43 18.98 9.78
N GLU A 549 12.46 19.35 8.51
CA GLU A 549 11.46 18.98 7.50
C GLU A 549 11.96 17.74 6.73
N ASN A 550 11.16 16.68 6.69
CA ASN A 550 11.58 15.41 6.09
C ASN A 550 10.70 14.94 4.93
N ARG A 551 9.53 15.55 4.74
CA ARG A 551 8.50 15.10 3.81
C ARG A 551 7.79 16.28 3.16
N HIS A 552 7.11 15.99 2.07
CA HIS A 552 6.22 16.93 1.39
C HIS A 552 4.98 16.20 0.90
N LYS A 553 3.90 16.95 0.69
CA LYS A 553 2.67 16.52 0.03
C LYS A 553 2.45 17.31 -1.23
N SER A 554 1.62 16.81 -2.14
CA SER A 554 1.40 17.52 -3.39
C SER A 554 -0.06 17.73 -3.72
N VAL A 555 -0.29 18.82 -4.44
CA VAL A 555 -1.50 19.07 -5.21
C VAL A 555 -1.13 18.90 -6.68
N VAL A 556 -1.79 17.96 -7.35
CA VAL A 556 -1.43 17.48 -8.69
C VAL A 556 -2.56 17.81 -9.65
N LEU A 557 -2.21 18.38 -10.80
CA LEU A 557 -3.12 18.59 -11.91
C LEU A 557 -3.30 17.24 -12.60
N LEU A 558 -4.52 16.70 -12.63
CA LEU A 558 -4.75 15.32 -13.09
C LEU A 558 -4.36 15.11 -14.56
N GLU A 559 -4.51 16.13 -15.42
CA GLU A 559 -4.05 16.10 -16.82
C GLU A 559 -2.52 16.10 -16.99
N ALA A 560 -1.77 16.43 -15.93
CA ALA A 560 -0.32 16.44 -15.96
C ALA A 560 0.31 15.13 -15.50
N VAL A 561 -0.47 14.21 -14.91
CA VAL A 561 0.01 12.90 -14.47
C VAL A 561 0.52 12.11 -15.67
N GLU A 562 1.73 11.55 -15.55
CA GLU A 562 2.32 10.72 -16.59
C GLU A 562 1.49 9.45 -16.82
N GLU A 563 1.45 8.96 -18.07
CA GLU A 563 0.74 7.74 -18.46
C GLU A 563 1.08 6.53 -17.58
N SER A 564 2.30 6.42 -17.05
CA SER A 564 2.73 5.34 -16.16
C SER A 564 1.95 5.29 -14.83
N LEU A 565 1.33 6.41 -14.42
CA LEU A 565 0.70 6.63 -13.12
C LEU A 565 1.63 6.41 -11.91
N GLN A 566 2.95 6.38 -12.14
CA GLN A 566 3.93 6.19 -11.09
C GLN A 566 3.84 7.30 -10.06
N ASN A 567 3.85 6.92 -8.79
CA ASN A 567 3.80 7.86 -7.68
C ASN A 567 4.65 7.38 -6.50
N ALA A 568 4.98 8.30 -5.61
CA ALA A 568 5.47 7.97 -4.27
C ALA A 568 4.49 8.55 -3.24
N VAL A 569 3.30 7.94 -3.25
CA VAL A 569 2.16 8.22 -2.38
C VAL A 569 1.59 9.62 -2.63
N HIS A 570 2.24 10.68 -2.14
CA HIS A 570 1.68 12.04 -2.19
C HIS A 570 2.18 12.89 -3.35
N HIS A 571 2.92 12.30 -4.29
CA HIS A 571 3.40 12.98 -5.48
C HIS A 571 3.44 12.00 -6.65
N PHE A 572 3.09 12.51 -7.82
CA PHE A 572 3.11 11.76 -9.07
C PHE A 572 4.30 12.19 -9.91
N THR A 573 4.78 11.27 -10.74
CA THR A 573 5.55 11.64 -11.93
C THR A 573 4.61 12.39 -12.88
N VAL A 574 5.03 13.57 -13.31
CA VAL A 574 4.30 14.38 -14.30
C VAL A 574 4.94 14.18 -15.68
N ASP A 575 4.19 14.38 -16.76
CA ASP A 575 4.78 14.42 -18.11
C ASP A 575 5.68 15.66 -18.24
N GLU A 576 6.96 15.50 -17.93
CA GLU A 576 7.95 16.57 -17.93
C GLU A 576 8.22 17.15 -19.33
N ARG A 577 7.71 16.52 -20.40
CA ARG A 577 7.76 17.12 -21.75
C ARG A 577 6.85 18.34 -21.83
N ARG A 578 5.69 18.27 -21.17
CA ARG A 578 4.63 19.30 -21.21
C ARG A 578 4.57 20.14 -19.93
N TRP A 579 4.91 19.55 -18.79
CA TRP A 579 4.71 20.14 -17.47
C TRP A 579 6.02 20.27 -16.69
N ARG A 580 5.94 20.98 -15.57
CA ARG A 580 6.97 20.96 -14.51
C ARG A 580 6.30 20.90 -13.15
N TRP A 581 7.06 20.56 -12.13
CA TRP A 581 6.62 20.69 -10.74
C TRP A 581 7.21 21.97 -10.10
N ARG A 582 6.62 22.40 -8.98
CA ARG A 582 7.10 23.53 -8.16
C ARG A 582 6.98 23.16 -6.69
N GLN A 583 8.05 23.29 -5.93
CA GLN A 583 7.99 23.26 -4.47
C GLN A 583 7.67 24.66 -3.92
N VAL A 584 6.76 24.72 -2.96
CA VAL A 584 6.41 25.92 -2.20
C VAL A 584 7.41 26.09 -1.06
N GLY A 585 7.87 27.33 -0.84
CA GLY A 585 8.70 27.66 0.32
C GLY A 585 7.94 27.49 1.63
N VAL A 586 8.62 27.03 2.67
CA VAL A 586 8.03 26.78 4.01
C VAL A 586 7.48 28.05 4.68
N GLU A 587 8.01 29.20 4.29
CA GLU A 587 7.51 30.52 4.67
C GLU A 587 6.19 30.88 4.00
N VAL A 588 5.87 30.26 2.86
CA VAL A 588 4.62 30.48 2.12
C VAL A 588 3.55 29.52 2.61
N ALA A 589 3.80 28.21 2.52
CA ALA A 589 2.86 27.19 2.98
C ALA A 589 3.56 25.91 3.45
N VAL A 590 2.92 25.24 4.40
CA VAL A 590 3.37 23.98 5.00
C VAL A 590 2.18 23.05 5.19
N VAL A 591 2.45 21.75 5.28
CA VAL A 591 1.50 20.76 5.79
C VAL A 591 1.87 20.42 7.22
N ASN A 592 1.01 20.72 8.18
CA ASN A 592 1.19 20.30 9.56
C ASN A 592 0.72 18.85 9.69
N HIS A 593 1.66 17.94 9.87
CA HIS A 593 1.43 16.50 9.96
C HIS A 593 1.54 16.05 11.43
N TYR A 594 0.42 15.64 12.00
CA TYR A 594 0.34 15.09 13.36
C TYR A 594 0.83 13.65 13.39
N LYS A 595 2.12 13.48 13.10
CA LYS A 595 2.74 12.18 12.81
C LYS A 595 2.82 11.26 14.03
N TYR A 596 3.31 11.80 15.15
CA TYR A 596 3.64 11.04 16.35
C TYR A 596 2.59 11.25 17.43
N GLN A 597 1.31 11.14 17.10
CA GLN A 597 0.18 11.39 18.03
C GLN A 597 0.31 10.66 19.37
N ALA A 598 -0.66 10.90 20.27
CA ALA A 598 -0.80 10.13 21.51
C ALA A 598 -0.68 8.62 21.26
N TRP A 599 -0.04 7.88 22.17
CA TRP A 599 0.41 6.51 21.91
C TRP A 599 -0.71 5.57 21.45
N GLY A 600 -1.91 5.69 22.04
CA GLY A 600 -3.07 4.90 21.63
C GLY A 600 -3.41 5.04 20.14
N GLU A 601 -3.31 6.26 19.61
CA GLU A 601 -3.54 6.57 18.19
C GLU A 601 -2.37 6.09 17.32
N PHE A 602 -1.15 6.39 17.76
CA PHE A 602 0.05 6.01 17.02
C PHE A 602 0.22 4.48 16.90
N LYS A 603 -0.19 3.72 17.93
CA LYS A 603 -0.14 2.26 17.94
C LYS A 603 -0.96 1.63 16.83
N ALA A 604 -2.05 2.26 16.38
CA ALA A 604 -2.82 1.77 15.24
C ALA A 604 -1.97 1.73 13.94
N LYS A 605 -1.05 2.69 13.78
CA LYS A 605 -0.14 2.78 12.62
C LYS A 605 0.88 1.63 12.53
N PHE A 606 1.08 0.84 13.60
CA PHE A 606 1.98 -0.32 13.59
C PHE A 606 1.46 -1.53 12.83
N ARG A 607 0.14 -1.73 12.80
CA ARG A 607 -0.45 -3.00 12.34
C ARG A 607 -0.92 -2.96 10.89
N ARG A 608 -1.25 -1.79 10.34
CA ARG A 608 -1.87 -1.66 9.01
C ARG A 608 -1.28 -0.49 8.21
N ARG A 609 0.02 -0.53 7.94
CA ARG A 609 0.62 0.39 6.96
C ARG A 609 0.11 0.08 5.57
N VAL A 610 -0.20 1.13 4.82
CA VAL A 610 -0.90 1.05 3.52
C VAL A 610 0.01 1.17 2.31
N SER A 611 1.22 1.73 2.43
CA SER A 611 2.18 1.79 1.29
C SER A 611 2.73 0.41 0.95
N ALA A 612 2.87 0.15 -0.35
CA ALA A 612 3.33 -1.12 -0.93
C ALA A 612 4.79 -1.44 -0.59
N TYR A 613 5.64 -0.41 -0.52
CA TYR A 613 7.10 -0.58 -0.42
C TYR A 613 7.65 -0.33 0.99
N VAL A 614 6.80 0.07 1.93
CA VAL A 614 7.23 0.28 3.31
C VAL A 614 7.29 -1.05 4.06
N VAL A 615 8.48 -1.33 4.58
CA VAL A 615 8.72 -2.48 5.46
C VAL A 615 7.81 -2.43 6.69
N ASP A 616 7.24 -3.58 7.04
CA ASP A 616 6.49 -3.73 8.29
C ASP A 616 7.40 -3.40 9.48
N TRP A 617 6.93 -2.51 10.36
CA TRP A 617 7.71 -2.09 11.52
C TRP A 617 8.09 -3.24 12.45
N ARG A 618 7.36 -4.37 12.41
CA ARG A 618 7.66 -5.59 13.16
C ARG A 618 8.86 -6.38 12.64
N GLN A 619 9.33 -6.07 11.42
CA GLN A 619 10.47 -6.74 10.83
C GLN A 619 11.77 -5.98 11.12
N SER A 620 12.84 -6.70 11.42
CA SER A 620 14.19 -6.14 11.66
C SER A 620 14.92 -5.73 10.36
N VAL A 621 14.20 -5.21 9.38
CA VAL A 621 14.73 -4.80 8.08
C VAL A 621 14.75 -3.27 7.97
N ASN A 622 15.86 -2.73 7.47
CA ASN A 622 16.11 -1.30 7.28
C ASN A 622 15.77 -0.44 8.52
N PRO A 623 16.45 -0.66 9.67
CA PRO A 623 16.16 0.04 10.92
C PRO A 623 16.40 1.55 10.86
N LEU A 624 17.20 2.02 9.89
CA LEU A 624 17.52 3.44 9.72
C LEU A 624 16.58 4.17 8.74
N SER A 625 15.50 3.53 8.28
CA SER A 625 14.54 4.16 7.37
C SER A 625 13.89 5.41 7.99
N LYS A 626 13.75 6.47 7.18
CA LYS A 626 12.97 7.68 7.52
C LYS A 626 11.45 7.40 7.67
N ASP A 627 11.01 6.21 7.29
CA ASP A 627 9.65 5.71 7.53
C ASP A 627 9.45 5.15 8.93
N ARG A 628 10.53 4.91 9.68
CA ARG A 628 10.47 4.49 11.08
C ARG A 628 10.48 5.70 12.00
N THR A 629 9.85 5.52 13.15
CA THR A 629 9.90 6.52 14.22
C THR A 629 11.26 6.44 14.92
N PRO A 630 11.99 7.57 15.04
CA PRO A 630 13.24 7.59 15.77
C PRO A 630 13.07 7.10 17.21
N GLY A 631 13.97 6.22 17.66
CA GLY A 631 13.94 5.67 19.02
C GLY A 631 12.92 4.54 19.25
N LEU A 632 12.13 4.17 18.23
CA LEU A 632 11.14 3.11 18.33
C LEU A 632 11.68 1.80 17.76
N GLY A 633 11.54 0.71 18.52
CA GLY A 633 11.96 -0.63 18.12
C GLY A 633 10.99 -1.29 17.13
N PHE A 634 10.95 -2.63 17.16
CA PHE A 634 10.10 -3.44 16.28
C PHE A 634 8.80 -3.91 16.95
N GLU A 635 8.57 -3.49 18.19
CA GLU A 635 7.41 -3.90 18.97
C GLU A 635 6.49 -2.72 19.24
N ALA A 636 5.19 -2.99 19.30
CA ALA A 636 4.15 -2.01 19.62
C ALA A 636 4.07 -1.77 21.14
N VAL A 637 5.20 -1.38 21.75
CA VAL A 637 5.37 -1.04 23.17
C VAL A 637 5.66 0.46 23.29
N GLU A 638 4.95 1.13 24.21
CA GLU A 638 5.08 2.58 24.42
C GLU A 638 6.49 2.92 24.94
N PRO A 639 7.24 3.80 24.27
CA PRO A 639 8.51 4.29 24.80
C PRO A 639 8.31 5.10 26.07
N ALA A 640 9.26 5.00 27.01
CA ALA A 640 9.24 5.81 28.22
C ALA A 640 9.26 7.31 27.87
N GLY A 641 8.29 8.06 28.40
CA GLY A 641 8.16 9.50 28.16
C GLY A 641 7.67 9.88 26.76
N TRP A 642 7.04 8.96 26.02
CA TRP A 642 6.50 9.18 24.67
C TRP A 642 5.78 10.52 24.56
N GLU A 643 4.92 10.86 25.52
CA GLU A 643 4.10 12.07 25.53
C GLU A 643 4.93 13.36 25.34
N SER A 644 6.17 13.38 25.83
CA SER A 644 7.07 14.52 25.80
C SER A 644 8.06 14.52 24.62
N MET A 645 8.07 13.45 23.82
CA MET A 645 9.00 13.30 22.69
C MET A 645 8.67 14.27 21.54
N PHE A 646 9.67 14.50 20.69
CA PHE A 646 9.56 15.27 19.44
C PHE A 646 9.15 16.75 19.61
N CYS A 647 9.36 17.34 20.79
CA CYS A 647 9.13 18.76 21.05
C CYS A 647 10.44 19.58 20.93
N GLU A 648 10.83 19.92 19.71
CA GLU A 648 12.02 20.76 19.44
C GLU A 648 11.65 22.23 19.20
N VAL A 649 10.43 22.47 18.69
CA VAL A 649 9.86 23.79 18.40
C VAL A 649 8.40 23.80 18.86
N ARG A 650 8.01 24.83 19.60
CA ARG A 650 6.61 25.08 19.92
C ARG A 650 5.96 25.88 18.80
N ASP A 651 4.83 25.38 18.28
CA ASP A 651 4.12 25.93 17.13
C ASP A 651 2.60 25.86 17.34
N ASP A 652 2.05 26.92 17.94
CA ASP A 652 0.61 27.05 18.22
C ASP A 652 -0.18 27.68 17.05
N ARG A 653 0.44 27.93 15.89
CA ARG A 653 -0.15 28.77 14.83
C ARG A 653 -1.45 28.20 14.27
N LEU A 654 -1.45 26.92 13.89
CA LEU A 654 -2.64 26.27 13.34
C LEU A 654 -3.74 26.10 14.40
N LYS A 655 -3.36 25.85 15.66
CA LYS A 655 -4.28 25.77 16.80
C LYS A 655 -4.98 27.11 17.03
N VAL A 656 -4.24 28.22 17.10
CA VAL A 656 -4.82 29.57 17.27
C VAL A 656 -5.73 29.91 16.09
N LEU A 657 -5.31 29.57 14.86
CA LEU A 657 -6.10 29.83 13.66
C LEU A 657 -7.42 29.07 13.67
N THR A 658 -7.38 27.76 13.92
CA THR A 658 -8.56 26.89 13.93
C THR A 658 -9.53 27.29 15.03
N ARG A 659 -9.02 27.67 16.21
CA ARG A 659 -9.85 28.23 17.28
C ARG A 659 -10.62 29.48 16.88
N ARG A 660 -9.99 30.36 16.10
CA ARG A 660 -10.64 31.57 15.58
C ARG A 660 -11.71 31.25 14.54
N TRP A 661 -11.41 30.30 13.64
CA TRP A 661 -12.29 29.98 12.52
C TRP A 661 -13.48 29.08 12.90
N PHE A 662 -13.29 28.20 13.88
CA PHE A 662 -14.21 27.11 14.18
C PHE A 662 -14.58 27.01 15.66
N GLY A 663 -13.98 27.81 16.52
CA GLY A 663 -14.37 27.89 17.93
C GLY A 663 -15.70 28.58 18.12
N ARG A 664 -16.48 28.06 19.07
CA ARG A 664 -17.74 28.64 19.54
C ARG A 664 -17.74 28.59 21.06
N GLU A 665 -18.16 29.68 21.67
CA GLU A 665 -18.51 29.72 23.08
C GLU A 665 -20.00 29.38 23.18
N THR A 666 -20.34 28.39 24.00
CA THR A 666 -21.73 28.04 24.28
C THR A 666 -22.36 29.06 25.22
N ASP A 667 -23.68 29.08 25.30
CA ASP A 667 -24.41 29.97 26.21
C ASP A 667 -24.05 29.74 27.69
N ASP A 668 -23.54 28.55 28.02
CA ASP A 668 -23.04 28.16 29.35
C ASP A 668 -21.57 28.57 29.60
N GLY A 669 -20.93 29.25 28.64
CA GLY A 669 -19.52 29.67 28.71
C GLY A 669 -18.51 28.56 28.39
N GLU A 670 -18.96 27.40 27.88
CA GLU A 670 -18.06 26.33 27.47
C GLU A 670 -17.53 26.57 26.04
N TYR A 671 -16.23 26.35 25.85
CA TYR A 671 -15.60 26.48 24.54
C TYR A 671 -15.61 25.15 23.78
N SER A 672 -16.17 25.14 22.57
CA SER A 672 -16.23 23.97 21.69
C SER A 672 -15.78 24.30 20.27
N MET A 673 -15.28 23.30 19.57
CA MET A 673 -14.98 23.38 18.13
C MET A 673 -16.22 22.95 17.33
N ALA A 674 -16.41 23.53 16.15
CA ALA A 674 -17.58 23.26 15.29
C ALA A 674 -17.76 21.78 14.88
N TRP A 675 -16.72 20.95 15.01
CA TRP A 675 -16.75 19.51 14.74
C TRP A 675 -16.94 18.65 15.99
N GLN A 676 -16.95 19.23 17.19
CA GLN A 676 -17.39 18.54 18.41
C GLN A 676 -18.91 18.53 18.41
N ARG A 677 -19.51 17.39 18.09
CA ARG A 677 -20.97 17.17 18.10
C ARG A 677 -21.30 15.96 18.95
#